data_AF-A0A3P3W396-F1
#
_entry.id   AF-A0A3P3W396-F1
#
_cell.length_a   1.000
_cell.length_b   1.000
_cell.length_c   1.000
_cell.angle_alpha   90.00
_cell.angle_beta   90.00
_cell.angle_gamma   90.00
#
_symmetry.space_group_name_H-M   'P 1'
#
loop_
_entity.id
_entity.type
_entity.pdbx_description
1 polymer ?
#
loop_
_entity_poly.entity_id
_entity_poly.type
_entity_poly.pdbx_seq_one_letter_code
_entity_poly.pdbx_strand_id
1 'polypeptide(L)'
;MAKINHNNAFKTISDLIENAKEQNTVHLYAEDSFLNGSSLQINGKKCWHFATTGYLGLEQDMRLKQAGAEAIMKFGTQFPLSKTYISHPLYAELEQLLMQMFDQEVIICKNSTLAHLGIIPQLVGYDEVVILDHQVHWSVQQACSLLKNRGCVVELVRHNNMEQLEILINKYRNKKKKIWYMADGIYSMFGDHAPIDDLKELVKKYPELNLYFDDVHGMSWIGKNGTGFIKSHWNQIPENITIVSTLSKTFGASGAIVICGDTKKHSEIKNFGGPLTFSAQLEPASVAAAIASAKIHLSAEIYQLQNKLTEKIEFANRLFSNYELPIISFAETPVFYLGMALPQTAFNLINRLHNDGFFVNPGIYPAVPMRNAGLRITVSNHNENKQIEDMISCIAHHFEAALEETNNSRILIDKAFKIKKENECVTNRNSKYTLKCFDSISEIGEDLWNETLGNDNPFDYDGFKWLEKTFGNLDKKHLNYMEFAYYAWFLDKECVALTAVTESIWKEDVLATEYVSDKIEEIRKMNPLFLCAKAWSIASSFTEGKHLYIKDDDLEILENVIDDLLKIFECTDVNKFFFRDFDANKLQEKIFYNKGLIKVQMPDTAILKLQTGVEVINLLSKKDRRHFKKDIVPFCNDFEIVKLKKMSDKQLDQAYELYANVKKNNLAINNFLYDKKVFESMNRHDNWEFIVASLPNSDTIIGCVFCYVNHYNKSYNPILIGLIDKSPFRLKLYRQLLYKTICIANEMHFQTIYFGFSATFEKKKFGAKLFSKYAYIFVKENFEIDQLSNFEN
;
A
#
# COMPACT_ATOMS: atom_id res chain seq x y z
N MET A 1 -10.53 23.72 -7.75
CA MET A 1 -10.12 22.31 -7.84
C MET A 1 -10.62 21.59 -6.60
N ALA A 2 -10.96 20.31 -6.72
CA ALA A 2 -11.22 19.47 -5.55
C ALA A 2 -9.90 19.35 -4.78
N LYS A 3 -9.87 19.60 -3.48
CA LYS A 3 -8.72 19.22 -2.67
C LYS A 3 -9.07 17.90 -2.03
N ILE A 4 -8.52 16.82 -2.55
CA ILE A 4 -8.47 15.56 -1.79
C ILE A 4 -7.45 15.81 -0.69
N ASN A 5 -7.83 15.62 0.57
CA ASN A 5 -6.83 15.46 1.61
C ASN A 5 -6.20 14.10 1.35
N HIS A 6 -5.06 14.10 0.67
CA HIS A 6 -4.42 12.87 0.25
C HIS A 6 -4.13 12.00 1.46
N ASN A 7 -4.45 10.71 1.29
CA ASN A 7 -4.36 9.73 2.32
C ASN A 7 -2.90 9.65 2.78
N ASN A 8 -2.64 10.06 4.01
CA ASN A 8 -1.30 9.97 4.56
C ASN A 8 -1.03 8.49 4.84
N ALA A 9 -0.16 7.85 4.05
CA ALA A 9 0.24 6.45 4.27
C ALA A 9 0.64 6.19 5.75
N PHE A 10 1.24 7.19 6.41
CA PHE A 10 1.57 7.12 7.83
C PHE A 10 0.34 7.01 8.73
N LYS A 11 -0.80 7.62 8.38
CA LYS A 11 -2.03 7.52 9.15
C LYS A 11 -2.62 6.11 9.05
N THR A 12 -2.68 5.54 7.84
CA THR A 12 -3.10 4.15 7.64
C THR A 12 -2.21 3.19 8.42
N ILE A 13 -0.88 3.35 8.35
CA ILE A 13 0.07 2.55 9.13
C ILE A 13 -0.18 2.73 10.63
N SER A 14 -0.38 3.96 11.10
CA SER A 14 -0.65 4.25 12.51
C SER A 14 -1.93 3.58 13.01
N ASP A 15 -3.01 3.63 12.23
CA ASP A 15 -4.29 3.00 12.59
C ASP A 15 -4.15 1.46 12.67
N LEU A 16 -3.38 0.86 11.76
CA LEU A 16 -3.10 -0.58 11.77
C LEU A 16 -2.23 -1.01 12.95
N ILE A 17 -1.20 -0.24 13.28
CA ILE A 17 -0.34 -0.50 14.45
C ILE A 17 -1.11 -0.32 15.76
N GLU A 18 -2.01 0.66 15.84
CA GLU A 18 -2.88 0.81 17.01
C GLU A 18 -3.81 -0.40 17.17
N ASN A 19 -4.39 -0.93 16.08
CA ASN A 19 -5.15 -2.18 16.14
C ASN A 19 -4.28 -3.36 16.63
N ALA A 20 -3.07 -3.54 16.08
CA ALA A 20 -2.17 -4.61 16.51
C ALA A 20 -1.79 -4.49 18.01
N LYS A 21 -1.67 -3.26 18.51
CA LYS A 21 -1.44 -2.95 19.92
C LYS A 21 -2.67 -3.27 20.79
N GLU A 22 -3.88 -2.94 20.34
CA GLU A 22 -5.13 -3.36 21.00
C GLU A 22 -5.25 -4.90 21.09
N GLN A 23 -4.70 -5.62 20.11
CA GLN A 23 -4.61 -7.08 20.12
C GLN A 23 -3.48 -7.64 21.00
N ASN A 24 -2.68 -6.80 21.66
CA ASN A 24 -1.50 -7.17 22.46
C ASN A 24 -0.41 -7.95 21.70
N THR A 25 -0.19 -7.64 20.42
CA THR A 25 0.79 -8.35 19.58
C THR A 25 2.04 -7.54 19.23
N VAL A 26 2.02 -6.23 19.48
CA VAL A 26 3.14 -5.29 19.21
C VAL A 26 3.28 -4.29 20.37
N HIS A 27 4.40 -3.56 20.41
CA HIS A 27 4.72 -2.61 21.49
C HIS A 27 4.71 -3.24 22.90
N LEU A 28 5.14 -4.49 22.98
CA LEU A 28 5.23 -5.27 24.20
C LEU A 28 6.52 -4.93 24.99
N TYR A 29 6.46 -5.10 26.30
CA TYR A 29 7.61 -4.96 27.19
C TYR A 29 8.03 -6.33 27.72
N ALA A 30 9.34 -6.62 27.68
CA ALA A 30 9.90 -7.74 28.42
C ALA A 30 9.99 -7.35 29.90
N GLU A 31 9.59 -8.25 30.79
CA GLU A 31 9.47 -8.01 32.24
C GLU A 31 10.60 -8.68 33.05
N ASP A 32 11.48 -9.44 32.39
CA ASP A 32 12.56 -10.16 33.05
C ASP A 32 13.59 -9.22 33.67
N SER A 33 14.03 -9.54 34.90
CA SER A 33 15.21 -8.91 35.51
C SER A 33 16.54 -9.42 34.94
N PHE A 34 16.50 -10.56 34.25
CA PHE A 34 17.65 -11.18 33.60
C PHE A 34 17.23 -11.85 32.28
N LEU A 35 17.92 -11.51 31.19
CA LEU A 35 17.67 -12.09 29.86
C LEU A 35 18.71 -13.15 29.53
N ASN A 36 18.25 -14.35 29.17
CA ASN A 36 19.08 -15.50 28.82
C ASN A 36 19.06 -15.85 27.31
N GLY A 37 18.28 -15.11 26.52
CA GLY A 37 18.08 -15.36 25.08
C GLY A 37 16.98 -16.37 24.75
N SER A 38 16.80 -17.43 25.54
CA SER A 38 15.88 -18.55 25.25
C SER A 38 14.43 -18.29 25.66
N SER A 39 14.18 -17.47 26.68
CA SER A 39 12.83 -17.17 27.18
C SER A 39 12.65 -15.69 27.51
N LEU A 40 11.41 -15.22 27.49
CA LEU A 40 11.00 -13.87 27.87
C LEU A 40 9.72 -13.92 28.73
N GLN A 41 9.54 -12.97 29.64
CA GLN A 41 8.30 -12.72 30.33
C GLN A 41 7.60 -11.51 29.72
N ILE A 42 6.35 -11.69 29.28
CA ILE A 42 5.53 -10.65 28.66
C ILE A 42 4.13 -10.73 29.25
N ASN A 43 3.62 -9.60 29.77
CA ASN A 43 2.30 -9.52 30.40
C ASN A 43 2.10 -10.57 31.50
N GLY A 44 3.10 -10.72 32.38
CA GLY A 44 3.12 -11.71 33.46
C GLY A 44 3.39 -13.15 33.02
N LYS A 45 3.48 -13.43 31.71
CA LYS A 45 3.59 -14.80 31.18
C LYS A 45 4.97 -15.10 30.62
N LYS A 46 5.59 -16.17 31.12
CA LYS A 46 6.87 -16.68 30.60
C LYS A 46 6.64 -17.45 29.29
N CYS A 47 7.40 -17.08 28.27
CA CYS A 47 7.31 -17.62 26.93
C CYS A 47 8.70 -18.04 26.40
N TRP A 48 8.76 -19.11 25.61
CA TRP A 48 9.92 -19.45 24.80
C TRP A 48 10.07 -18.49 23.63
N HIS A 49 11.29 -18.04 23.39
CA HIS A 49 11.59 -16.96 22.45
C HIS A 49 11.92 -17.52 21.05
N PHE A 50 11.03 -17.29 20.10
CA PHE A 50 11.18 -17.67 18.68
C PHE A 50 11.16 -16.44 17.75
N ALA A 51 11.63 -15.29 18.26
CA ALA A 51 11.61 -14.00 17.58
C ALA A 51 12.98 -13.29 17.56
N THR A 52 14.05 -13.99 18.00
CA THR A 52 15.41 -13.44 18.08
C THR A 52 16.07 -13.33 16.71
N THR A 53 16.99 -12.38 16.58
CA THR A 53 17.92 -12.30 15.44
C THR A 53 19.36 -12.70 15.80
N GLY A 54 19.60 -13.06 17.06
CA GLY A 54 20.84 -13.65 17.56
C GLY A 54 20.91 -15.15 17.29
N TYR A 55 20.93 -15.59 16.02
CA TYR A 55 20.74 -17.01 15.68
C TYR A 55 21.77 -17.96 16.31
N LEU A 56 23.01 -17.52 16.54
CA LEU A 56 24.05 -18.33 17.19
C LEU A 56 24.09 -18.18 18.72
N GLY A 57 23.32 -17.23 19.28
CA GLY A 57 23.25 -16.95 20.71
C GLY A 57 24.47 -16.25 21.31
N LEU A 58 25.32 -15.65 20.46
CA LEU A 58 26.57 -15.00 20.88
C LEU A 58 26.34 -13.78 21.78
N GLU A 59 25.20 -13.10 21.67
CA GLU A 59 24.86 -11.94 22.51
C GLU A 59 24.79 -12.28 24.02
N GLN A 60 24.69 -13.57 24.35
CA GLN A 60 24.71 -14.06 25.74
C GLN A 60 26.05 -14.65 26.17
N ASP A 61 27.04 -14.75 25.28
CA ASP A 61 28.35 -15.32 25.57
C ASP A 61 29.12 -14.50 26.62
N MET A 62 29.67 -15.18 27.62
CA MET A 62 30.35 -14.55 28.74
C MET A 62 31.61 -13.78 28.33
N ARG A 63 32.32 -14.23 27.28
CA ARG A 63 33.52 -13.56 26.77
C ARG A 63 33.18 -12.18 26.22
N LEU A 64 32.05 -12.05 25.51
CA LEU A 64 31.58 -10.78 24.96
C LEU A 64 31.12 -9.83 26.07
N LYS A 65 30.35 -10.34 27.04
CA LYS A 65 29.91 -9.57 28.21
C LYS A 65 31.09 -9.03 29.01
N GLN A 66 32.07 -9.90 29.29
CA GLN A 66 33.27 -9.53 30.02
C GLN A 66 34.10 -8.49 29.25
N ALA A 67 34.33 -8.68 27.96
CA ALA A 67 35.05 -7.72 27.13
C ALA A 67 34.37 -6.34 27.14
N GLY A 68 33.03 -6.32 27.04
CA GLY A 68 32.25 -5.09 27.16
C GLY A 68 32.41 -4.40 28.51
N ALA A 69 32.28 -5.15 29.61
CA ALA A 69 32.44 -4.64 30.97
C ALA A 69 33.85 -4.07 31.23
N GLU A 70 34.88 -4.80 30.81
CA GLU A 70 36.28 -4.37 30.93
C GLU A 70 36.55 -3.09 30.13
N ALA A 71 36.00 -2.99 28.92
CA ALA A 71 36.14 -1.78 28.10
C ALA A 71 35.45 -0.56 28.74
N ILE A 72 34.29 -0.74 29.37
CA ILE A 72 33.63 0.34 30.14
C ILE A 72 34.52 0.81 31.27
N MET A 73 35.08 -0.12 32.06
CA MET A 73 35.95 0.23 33.19
C MET A 73 37.25 0.91 32.74
N LYS A 74 37.77 0.56 31.57
CA LYS A 74 39.04 1.08 31.04
C LYS A 74 38.91 2.39 30.26
N PHE A 75 37.86 2.53 29.46
CA PHE A 75 37.72 3.62 28.48
C PHE A 75 36.47 4.50 28.70
N GLY A 76 35.62 4.14 29.66
CA GLY A 76 34.33 4.79 29.88
C GLY A 76 33.23 4.27 28.96
N THR A 77 32.03 4.82 29.13
CA THR A 77 30.83 4.37 28.38
C THR A 77 30.77 4.91 26.96
N GLN A 78 31.51 5.98 26.65
CA GLN A 78 31.45 6.70 25.39
C GLN A 78 32.83 7.26 25.00
N PHE A 79 33.05 7.39 23.69
CA PHE A 79 34.15 8.16 23.11
C PHE A 79 33.54 9.25 22.20
N PRO A 80 33.24 10.45 22.73
CA PRO A 80 32.36 11.42 22.09
C PRO A 80 33.10 12.24 21.01
N LEU A 81 33.60 11.55 19.99
CA LEU A 81 34.36 12.15 18.89
C LEU A 81 34.18 11.37 17.59
N SER A 82 34.14 12.05 16.45
CA SER A 82 34.03 11.36 15.15
C SER A 82 35.32 10.60 14.79
N LYS A 83 35.17 9.46 14.10
CA LYS A 83 36.28 8.65 13.60
C LYS A 83 37.19 9.41 12.63
N THR A 84 36.66 10.42 11.95
CA THR A 84 37.42 11.26 11.02
C THR A 84 38.48 12.10 11.72
N TYR A 85 38.26 12.49 12.98
CA TYR A 85 39.27 13.21 13.76
C TYR A 85 40.28 12.24 14.38
N ILE A 86 39.78 11.25 15.10
CA ILE A 86 40.60 10.23 15.76
C ILE A 86 39.72 9.03 16.07
N SER A 87 40.14 7.82 15.70
CA SER A 87 39.41 6.59 16.03
C SER A 87 39.75 6.09 17.43
N HIS A 88 38.77 5.53 18.14
CA HIS A 88 39.00 4.86 19.43
C HIS A 88 40.02 3.72 19.26
N PRO A 89 40.96 3.49 20.21
CA PRO A 89 42.07 2.55 20.04
C PRO A 89 41.67 1.10 19.72
N LEU A 90 40.49 0.69 20.16
CA LEU A 90 39.97 -0.66 19.88
C LEU A 90 39.61 -0.90 18.39
N TYR A 91 39.41 0.15 17.60
CA TYR A 91 39.04 -0.02 16.19
C TYR A 91 40.11 -0.74 15.38
N ALA A 92 41.40 -0.46 15.62
CA ALA A 92 42.48 -1.07 14.87
C ALA A 92 42.49 -2.60 15.00
N GLU A 93 42.28 -3.13 16.23
CA GLU A 93 42.16 -4.57 16.46
C GLU A 93 40.92 -5.15 15.78
N LEU A 94 39.76 -4.48 15.91
CA LEU A 94 38.52 -4.96 15.30
C LEU A 94 38.61 -4.99 13.77
N GLU A 95 39.13 -3.93 13.15
CA GLU A 95 39.32 -3.85 11.69
C GLU A 95 40.27 -4.94 11.20
N GLN A 96 41.36 -5.20 11.92
CA GLN A 96 42.28 -6.29 11.58
C GLN A 96 41.60 -7.67 11.64
N LEU A 97 40.82 -7.95 12.68
CA LEU A 97 40.13 -9.24 12.83
C LEU A 97 39.04 -9.41 11.76
N LEU A 98 38.26 -8.36 11.49
CA LEU A 98 37.25 -8.40 10.42
C LEU A 98 37.91 -8.57 9.05
N MET A 99 39.06 -7.93 8.80
CA MET A 99 39.82 -8.13 7.56
C MET A 99 40.27 -9.59 7.40
N GLN A 100 40.68 -10.25 8.49
CA GLN A 100 40.99 -11.69 8.47
C GLN A 100 39.76 -12.57 8.23
N MET A 101 38.59 -12.16 8.72
CA MET A 101 37.35 -12.90 8.46
C MET A 101 36.95 -12.81 6.98
N PHE A 102 36.92 -11.61 6.42
CA PHE A 102 36.39 -11.32 5.09
C PHE A 102 37.41 -11.43 3.96
N ASP A 103 38.68 -11.65 4.29
CA ASP A 103 39.83 -11.63 3.37
C ASP A 103 39.95 -10.29 2.58
N GLN A 104 39.48 -9.18 3.16
CA GLN A 104 39.49 -7.83 2.56
C GLN A 104 39.20 -6.72 3.60
N GLU A 105 39.52 -5.46 3.27
CA GLU A 105 39.22 -4.33 4.15
C GLU A 105 37.71 -4.08 4.31
N VAL A 106 37.29 -3.74 5.53
CA VAL A 106 35.88 -3.43 5.85
C VAL A 106 35.74 -2.02 6.43
N ILE A 107 34.59 -1.40 6.22
CA ILE A 107 34.24 -0.13 6.86
C ILE A 107 33.23 -0.41 7.96
N ILE A 108 33.58 -0.04 9.19
CA ILE A 108 32.69 -0.22 10.35
C ILE A 108 31.74 0.98 10.48
N CYS A 109 30.46 0.69 10.60
CA CYS A 109 29.37 1.65 10.72
C CYS A 109 28.64 1.47 12.06
N LYS A 110 27.87 2.48 12.48
CA LYS A 110 27.13 2.44 13.75
C LYS A 110 25.98 1.41 13.74
N ASN A 111 25.25 1.31 12.62
CA ASN A 111 24.24 0.29 12.33
C ASN A 111 23.98 0.26 10.81
N SER A 112 23.23 -0.73 10.32
CA SER A 112 22.98 -0.92 8.89
C SER A 112 22.18 0.24 8.29
N THR A 113 21.14 0.72 8.96
CA THR A 113 20.34 1.87 8.50
C THR A 113 21.20 3.10 8.18
N LEU A 114 22.11 3.47 9.09
CA LEU A 114 23.03 4.58 8.87
C LEU A 114 24.10 4.26 7.81
N ALA A 115 24.49 2.99 7.66
CA ALA A 115 25.37 2.56 6.58
C ALA A 115 24.69 2.80 5.22
N HIS A 116 23.45 2.33 5.02
CA HIS A 116 22.69 2.54 3.78
C HIS A 116 22.53 4.04 3.47
N LEU A 117 22.07 4.83 4.44
CA LEU A 117 21.86 6.27 4.28
C LEU A 117 23.14 7.05 3.96
N GLY A 118 24.29 6.59 4.45
CA GLY A 118 25.58 7.23 4.17
C GLY A 118 26.21 6.81 2.86
N ILE A 119 26.05 5.54 2.47
CA ILE A 119 26.82 4.93 1.38
C ILE A 119 26.11 5.01 0.05
N ILE A 120 24.81 4.70 -0.01
CA ILE A 120 24.06 4.68 -1.27
C ILE A 120 24.18 6.02 -2.02
N PRO A 121 24.04 7.19 -1.36
CA PRO A 121 24.24 8.49 -2.02
C PRO A 121 25.65 8.79 -2.53
N GLN A 122 26.66 8.00 -2.19
CA GLN A 122 28.05 8.14 -2.65
C GLN A 122 28.44 7.09 -3.67
N LEU A 123 27.80 5.93 -3.56
CA LEU A 123 27.97 4.80 -4.45
C LEU A 123 27.30 5.09 -5.80
N VAL A 124 26.11 5.67 -5.78
CA VAL A 124 25.30 5.94 -6.97
C VAL A 124 25.51 7.37 -7.48
N GLY A 125 25.95 7.48 -8.73
CA GLY A 125 26.15 8.75 -9.43
C GLY A 125 24.85 9.36 -9.98
N TYR A 126 24.88 10.65 -10.33
CA TYR A 126 23.73 11.39 -10.89
C TYR A 126 23.22 10.85 -12.24
N ASP A 127 24.11 10.22 -13.03
CA ASP A 127 23.78 9.66 -14.36
C ASP A 127 23.72 8.13 -14.36
N GLU A 128 23.27 7.58 -13.24
CA GLU A 128 23.07 6.15 -13.02
C GLU A 128 21.58 5.89 -12.75
N VAL A 129 21.22 4.61 -12.67
CA VAL A 129 19.85 4.18 -12.33
C VAL A 129 19.91 3.13 -11.23
N VAL A 130 18.93 3.17 -10.34
CA VAL A 130 18.71 2.15 -9.31
C VAL A 130 17.46 1.36 -9.64
N ILE A 131 17.57 0.04 -9.55
CA ILE A 131 16.47 -0.92 -9.64
C ILE A 131 16.42 -1.63 -8.30
N LEU A 132 15.30 -1.52 -7.61
CA LEU A 132 15.09 -2.14 -6.29
C LEU A 132 14.30 -3.43 -6.46
N ASP A 133 14.73 -4.49 -5.78
CA ASP A 133 13.82 -5.58 -5.43
C ASP A 133 12.69 -5.01 -4.56
N HIS A 134 11.44 -5.38 -4.84
CA HIS A 134 10.27 -4.89 -4.09
C HIS A 134 10.35 -5.16 -2.58
N GLN A 135 11.00 -6.25 -2.17
CA GLN A 135 11.14 -6.63 -0.76
C GLN A 135 12.49 -6.27 -0.13
N VAL A 136 13.37 -5.55 -0.84
CA VAL A 136 14.63 -5.06 -0.24
C VAL A 136 14.33 -4.24 1.01
N HIS A 137 15.15 -4.38 2.04
CA HIS A 137 14.85 -3.81 3.36
C HIS A 137 14.54 -2.32 3.29
N TRP A 138 13.57 -1.87 4.10
CA TRP A 138 13.07 -0.49 4.10
C TRP A 138 14.20 0.56 4.19
N SER A 139 15.27 0.31 4.94
CA SER A 139 16.39 1.25 5.03
C SER A 139 17.13 1.46 3.70
N VAL A 140 17.19 0.45 2.83
CA VAL A 140 17.75 0.56 1.47
C VAL A 140 16.82 1.40 0.61
N GLN A 141 15.51 1.11 0.65
CA GLN A 141 14.50 1.88 -0.10
C GLN A 141 14.54 3.37 0.29
N GLN A 142 14.59 3.65 1.60
CA GLN A 142 14.70 5.02 2.11
C GLN A 142 16.00 5.71 1.70
N ALA A 143 17.14 5.02 1.73
CA ALA A 143 18.39 5.59 1.24
C ALA A 143 18.33 5.91 -0.26
N CYS A 144 17.66 5.09 -1.05
CA CYS A 144 17.43 5.35 -2.49
C CYS A 144 16.47 6.52 -2.73
N SER A 145 15.52 6.79 -1.83
CA SER A 145 14.65 7.96 -1.94
C SER A 145 15.44 9.28 -1.99
N LEU A 146 16.58 9.34 -1.30
CA LEU A 146 17.49 10.51 -1.33
C LEU A 146 18.11 10.74 -2.71
N LEU A 147 18.24 9.70 -3.53
CA LEU A 147 18.77 9.78 -4.89
C LEU A 147 17.76 10.43 -5.85
N LYS A 148 16.46 10.25 -5.62
CA LYS A 148 15.40 10.87 -6.44
C LYS A 148 15.49 12.39 -6.41
N ASN A 149 15.75 12.97 -5.23
CA ASN A 149 15.96 14.42 -5.07
C ASN A 149 17.17 14.95 -5.85
N ARG A 150 18.08 14.07 -6.29
CA ARG A 150 19.25 14.38 -7.11
C ARG A 150 19.02 14.13 -8.61
N GLY A 151 17.80 13.75 -9.02
CA GLY A 151 17.47 13.41 -10.40
C GLY A 151 17.86 12.00 -10.83
N CYS A 152 18.27 11.13 -9.89
CA CYS A 152 18.53 9.72 -10.19
C CYS A 152 17.21 8.99 -10.43
N VAL A 153 17.20 8.14 -11.45
CA VAL A 153 16.05 7.27 -11.72
C VAL A 153 16.07 6.11 -10.72
N VAL A 154 14.94 5.85 -10.08
CA VAL A 154 14.75 4.72 -9.16
C VAL A 154 13.52 3.95 -9.62
N GLU A 155 13.72 2.69 -9.98
CA GLU A 155 12.70 1.76 -10.48
C GLU A 155 12.52 0.61 -9.49
N LEU A 156 11.38 -0.06 -9.57
CA LEU A 156 11.02 -1.21 -8.73
C LEU A 156 10.74 -2.42 -9.62
N VAL A 157 11.25 -3.60 -9.26
CA VAL A 157 10.86 -4.88 -9.87
C VAL A 157 10.18 -5.74 -8.85
N ARG A 158 9.27 -6.61 -9.31
CA ARG A 158 8.67 -7.61 -8.43
C ARG A 158 9.77 -8.47 -7.81
N HIS A 159 9.54 -8.84 -6.57
CA HIS A 159 10.49 -9.60 -5.76
C HIS A 159 11.03 -10.83 -6.50
N ASN A 160 12.36 -10.94 -6.54
CA ASN A 160 13.13 -11.99 -7.23
C ASN A 160 12.73 -12.22 -8.70
N ASN A 161 12.14 -11.23 -9.38
CA ASN A 161 11.77 -11.33 -10.79
C ASN A 161 12.91 -10.88 -11.71
N MET A 162 13.77 -11.84 -12.06
CA MET A 162 14.95 -11.57 -12.90
C MET A 162 14.60 -11.18 -14.35
N GLU A 163 13.45 -11.62 -14.87
CA GLU A 163 12.98 -11.22 -16.20
C GLU A 163 12.63 -9.73 -16.25
N GLN A 164 11.89 -9.23 -15.26
CA GLN A 164 11.59 -7.80 -15.13
C GLN A 164 12.86 -6.97 -14.93
N LEU A 165 13.80 -7.47 -14.11
CA LEU A 165 15.11 -6.86 -13.95
C LEU A 165 15.83 -6.74 -15.30
N GLU A 166 15.88 -7.80 -16.08
CA GLU A 166 16.54 -7.80 -17.39
C GLU A 166 15.86 -6.85 -18.40
N ILE A 167 14.52 -6.75 -18.39
CA ILE A 167 13.78 -5.76 -19.20
C ILE A 167 14.24 -4.33 -18.86
N LEU A 168 14.34 -4.00 -17.56
CA LEU A 168 14.80 -2.68 -17.12
C LEU A 168 16.29 -2.45 -17.39
N ILE A 169 17.13 -3.47 -17.24
CA ILE A 169 18.54 -3.40 -17.63
C ILE A 169 18.65 -3.02 -19.11
N ASN A 170 17.92 -3.70 -19.99
CA ASN A 170 17.93 -3.39 -21.43
C ASN A 170 17.34 -2.00 -21.74
N LYS A 171 16.36 -1.51 -20.97
CA LYS A 171 15.80 -0.16 -21.11
C LYS A 171 16.85 0.93 -20.88
N TYR A 172 17.76 0.74 -19.91
CA TYR A 172 18.74 1.73 -19.47
C TYR A 172 20.17 1.50 -19.97
N ARG A 173 20.47 0.29 -20.45
CA ARG A 173 21.71 -0.02 -21.17
C ARG A 173 21.93 1.02 -22.26
N ASN A 174 23.18 1.48 -22.39
CA ASN A 174 23.62 2.55 -23.30
C ASN A 174 23.03 3.96 -23.02
N LYS A 175 22.14 4.13 -22.04
CA LYS A 175 21.57 5.45 -21.64
C LYS A 175 22.09 5.95 -20.29
N LYS A 176 22.60 5.05 -19.46
CA LYS A 176 23.10 5.33 -18.11
C LYS A 176 24.48 4.72 -17.93
N LYS A 177 25.31 5.33 -17.07
CA LYS A 177 26.70 4.88 -16.84
C LYS A 177 26.77 3.56 -16.10
N LYS A 178 25.94 3.41 -15.08
CA LYS A 178 25.80 2.19 -14.28
C LYS A 178 24.34 1.92 -13.97
N ILE A 179 24.03 0.66 -13.79
CA ILE A 179 22.73 0.16 -13.38
C ILE A 179 22.94 -0.57 -12.06
N TRP A 180 22.31 -0.11 -10.98
CA TRP A 180 22.40 -0.74 -9.67
C TRP A 180 21.17 -1.60 -9.42
N TYR A 181 21.35 -2.89 -9.18
CA TYR A 181 20.30 -3.73 -8.59
C TYR A 181 20.53 -3.88 -7.10
N MET A 182 19.54 -3.55 -6.28
CA MET A 182 19.65 -3.65 -4.82
C MET A 182 18.63 -4.64 -4.25
N ALA A 183 19.12 -5.59 -3.46
CA ALA A 183 18.36 -6.69 -2.89
C ALA A 183 18.90 -7.09 -1.50
N ASP A 184 18.10 -7.79 -0.70
CA ASP A 184 18.61 -8.43 0.52
C ASP A 184 19.32 -9.74 0.13
N GLY A 185 20.34 -10.13 0.89
CA GLY A 185 20.90 -11.47 0.79
C GLY A 185 19.92 -12.51 1.29
N ILE A 186 19.43 -12.32 2.52
CA ILE A 186 18.33 -13.09 3.10
C ILE A 186 17.21 -12.10 3.44
N TYR A 187 16.04 -12.27 2.84
CA TYR A 187 14.91 -11.39 3.05
C TYR A 187 14.30 -11.61 4.44
N SER A 188 14.20 -10.53 5.20
CA SER A 188 13.92 -10.60 6.64
C SER A 188 12.57 -11.22 7.00
N MET A 189 11.56 -11.13 6.12
CA MET A 189 10.20 -11.62 6.40
C MET A 189 10.03 -13.08 6.00
N PHE A 190 10.03 -13.39 4.70
CA PHE A 190 9.73 -14.74 4.20
C PHE A 190 10.88 -15.73 4.39
N GLY A 191 12.09 -15.26 4.70
CA GLY A 191 13.24 -16.12 4.96
C GLY A 191 13.83 -16.77 3.70
N ASP A 192 13.38 -16.37 2.52
CA ASP A 192 14.02 -16.67 1.24
C ASP A 192 15.24 -15.76 0.99
N HIS A 193 15.88 -15.92 -0.17
CA HIS A 193 17.15 -15.27 -0.48
C HIS A 193 17.19 -14.76 -1.93
N ALA A 194 18.10 -13.83 -2.21
CA ALA A 194 18.33 -13.38 -3.58
C ALA A 194 18.75 -14.56 -4.51
N PRO A 195 18.33 -14.59 -5.77
CA PRO A 195 18.69 -15.63 -6.73
C PRO A 195 20.13 -15.39 -7.25
N ILE A 196 21.11 -15.75 -6.42
CA ILE A 196 22.53 -15.40 -6.65
C ILE A 196 23.07 -15.94 -7.97
N ASP A 197 22.67 -17.14 -8.37
CA ASP A 197 23.15 -17.75 -9.61
C ASP A 197 22.65 -17.00 -10.85
N ASP A 198 21.36 -16.65 -10.90
CA ASP A 198 20.79 -15.83 -11.97
C ASP A 198 21.46 -14.44 -12.00
N LEU A 199 21.70 -13.84 -10.84
CA LEU A 199 22.37 -12.54 -10.74
C LEU A 199 23.83 -12.58 -11.23
N LYS A 200 24.54 -13.70 -11.01
CA LYS A 200 25.89 -13.90 -11.56
C LYS A 200 25.85 -13.97 -13.10
N GLU A 201 24.85 -14.64 -13.67
CA GLU A 201 24.67 -14.69 -15.12
C GLU A 201 24.38 -13.31 -15.71
N LEU A 202 23.50 -12.53 -15.06
CA LEU A 202 23.19 -11.16 -15.46
C LEU A 202 24.42 -10.24 -15.38
N VAL A 203 25.19 -10.30 -14.29
CA VAL A 203 26.44 -9.51 -14.16
C VAL A 203 27.43 -9.87 -15.27
N LYS A 204 27.56 -11.15 -15.62
CA LYS A 204 28.43 -11.58 -16.72
C LYS A 204 27.95 -11.06 -18.08
N LYS A 205 26.64 -10.99 -18.30
CA LYS A 205 26.01 -10.52 -19.55
C LYS A 205 26.01 -8.98 -19.68
N TYR A 206 25.97 -8.27 -18.56
CA TYR A 206 25.80 -6.82 -18.48
C TYR A 206 26.90 -6.19 -17.61
N PRO A 207 28.06 -5.81 -18.20
CA PRO A 207 29.16 -5.21 -17.44
C PRO A 207 28.82 -3.90 -16.71
N GLU A 208 27.79 -3.18 -17.17
CA GLU A 208 27.27 -1.98 -16.51
C GLU A 208 26.40 -2.28 -15.27
N LEU A 209 26.02 -3.54 -15.04
CA LEU A 209 25.23 -3.97 -13.89
C LEU A 209 26.13 -4.07 -12.64
N ASN A 210 25.71 -3.37 -11.59
CA ASN A 210 26.32 -3.37 -10.27
C ASN A 210 25.30 -3.92 -9.28
N LEU A 211 25.76 -4.66 -8.28
CA LEU A 211 24.91 -5.27 -7.26
C LEU A 211 25.18 -4.63 -5.90
N TYR A 212 24.10 -4.33 -5.18
CA TYR A 212 24.15 -3.90 -3.79
C TYR A 212 23.34 -4.87 -2.94
N PHE A 213 23.97 -5.50 -1.96
CA PHE A 213 23.31 -6.46 -1.09
C PHE A 213 23.23 -5.98 0.36
N ASP A 214 22.04 -6.08 0.94
CA ASP A 214 21.85 -6.08 2.39
C ASP A 214 21.92 -7.54 2.91
N ASP A 215 23.09 -7.97 3.39
CA ASP A 215 23.33 -9.31 3.94
C ASP A 215 23.26 -9.35 5.48
N VAL A 216 22.50 -8.44 6.07
CA VAL A 216 22.35 -8.32 7.53
C VAL A 216 21.79 -9.61 8.16
N HIS A 217 20.92 -10.34 7.47
CA HIS A 217 20.38 -11.62 7.94
C HIS A 217 21.25 -12.84 7.59
N GLY A 218 22.25 -12.70 6.72
CA GLY A 218 23.19 -13.78 6.40
C GLY A 218 24.35 -13.91 7.39
N MET A 219 24.73 -12.82 8.07
CA MET A 219 25.93 -12.77 8.92
C MET A 219 26.02 -13.89 9.97
N SER A 220 27.24 -14.37 10.21
CA SER A 220 27.67 -15.32 11.25
C SER A 220 27.20 -16.76 11.10
N TRP A 221 25.94 -17.01 10.74
CA TRP A 221 25.40 -18.38 10.74
C TRP A 221 25.79 -19.21 9.51
N ILE A 222 26.30 -18.56 8.45
CA ILE A 222 26.75 -19.24 7.23
C ILE A 222 28.05 -18.61 6.68
N GLY A 223 28.76 -19.38 5.87
CA GLY A 223 30.00 -18.99 5.22
C GLY A 223 31.23 -19.21 6.10
N LYS A 224 32.40 -19.23 5.45
CA LYS A 224 33.72 -19.31 6.11
C LYS A 224 33.82 -18.23 7.18
N ASN A 225 34.20 -18.59 8.40
CA ASN A 225 34.28 -17.68 9.53
C ASN A 225 32.97 -16.89 9.79
N GLY A 226 31.81 -17.36 9.32
CA GLY A 226 30.55 -16.65 9.45
C GLY A 226 30.45 -15.34 8.65
N THR A 227 31.10 -15.25 7.48
CA THR A 227 31.10 -14.01 6.66
C THR A 227 29.77 -13.67 5.99
N GLY A 228 28.75 -14.52 6.08
CA GLY A 228 27.44 -14.24 5.54
C GLY A 228 27.09 -15.00 4.26
N PHE A 229 25.81 -14.93 3.90
CA PHE A 229 25.22 -15.66 2.77
C PHE A 229 25.76 -15.12 1.45
N ILE A 230 25.84 -13.80 1.27
CA ILE A 230 26.35 -13.24 0.02
C ILE A 230 27.83 -13.60 -0.15
N LYS A 231 28.68 -13.35 0.86
CA LYS A 231 30.12 -13.64 0.76
C LYS A 231 30.41 -15.12 0.53
N SER A 232 29.57 -16.05 0.99
CA SER A 232 29.79 -17.50 0.76
C SER A 232 29.69 -17.90 -0.72
N HIS A 233 29.02 -17.10 -1.55
CA HIS A 233 28.85 -17.38 -2.99
C HIS A 233 30.00 -16.86 -3.85
N TRP A 234 30.96 -16.12 -3.28
CA TRP A 234 32.13 -15.60 -3.98
C TRP A 234 33.42 -15.76 -3.16
N ASN A 235 34.45 -16.33 -3.76
CA ASN A 235 35.78 -16.40 -3.13
C ASN A 235 36.34 -15.00 -2.85
N GLN A 236 36.24 -14.10 -3.84
CA GLN A 236 36.55 -12.68 -3.73
C GLN A 236 35.36 -11.85 -4.23
N ILE A 237 35.06 -10.75 -3.56
CA ILE A 237 33.95 -9.88 -3.95
C ILE A 237 34.35 -9.10 -5.22
N PRO A 238 33.60 -9.22 -6.32
CA PRO A 238 33.86 -8.49 -7.56
C PRO A 238 33.72 -6.97 -7.39
N GLU A 239 34.46 -6.19 -8.20
CA GLU A 239 34.47 -4.71 -8.13
C GLU A 239 33.08 -4.06 -8.22
N ASN A 240 32.16 -4.66 -8.97
CA ASN A 240 30.79 -4.18 -9.16
C ASN A 240 29.80 -4.64 -8.07
N ILE A 241 30.28 -5.22 -6.96
CA ILE A 241 29.45 -5.68 -5.85
C ILE A 241 29.80 -4.92 -4.57
N THR A 242 28.77 -4.43 -3.88
CA THR A 242 28.87 -3.86 -2.53
C THR A 242 27.93 -4.61 -1.58
N ILE A 243 28.42 -4.94 -0.39
CA ILE A 243 27.68 -5.69 0.62
C ILE A 243 27.65 -4.87 1.91
N VAL A 244 26.46 -4.73 2.49
CA VAL A 244 26.29 -4.28 3.86
C VAL A 244 25.88 -5.47 4.72
N SER A 245 26.54 -5.63 5.85
CA SER A 245 26.21 -6.66 6.85
C SER A 245 26.19 -6.03 8.25
N THR A 246 25.86 -6.82 9.28
CA THR A 246 25.65 -6.31 10.65
C THR A 246 26.56 -6.97 11.67
N LEU A 247 26.87 -6.24 12.73
CA LEU A 247 27.42 -6.81 13.98
C LEU A 247 26.34 -6.92 15.07
N SER A 248 25.13 -6.40 14.82
CA SER A 248 24.03 -6.20 15.79
C SER A 248 23.02 -7.34 15.89
N LYS A 249 23.11 -8.38 15.05
CA LYS A 249 22.23 -9.55 15.08
C LYS A 249 23.00 -10.77 15.58
N THR A 250 23.21 -11.75 14.72
CA THR A 250 23.83 -13.05 15.02
C THR A 250 25.26 -12.95 15.54
N PHE A 251 25.98 -11.89 15.15
CA PHE A 251 27.34 -11.61 15.59
C PHE A 251 27.43 -11.25 17.09
N GLY A 252 26.32 -10.88 17.74
CA GLY A 252 26.23 -10.70 19.19
C GLY A 252 26.86 -9.41 19.75
N ALA A 253 27.19 -8.43 18.90
CA ALA A 253 27.74 -7.14 19.31
C ALA A 253 26.88 -5.97 18.79
N SER A 254 27.45 -4.80 18.54
CA SER A 254 26.75 -3.68 17.90
C SER A 254 27.58 -3.07 16.78
N GLY A 255 26.93 -2.71 15.68
CA GLY A 255 27.57 -2.12 14.51
C GLY A 255 27.02 -2.66 13.20
N ALA A 256 27.57 -2.15 12.11
CA ALA A 256 27.45 -2.73 10.78
C ALA A 256 28.78 -2.68 10.07
N ILE A 257 28.92 -3.46 9.01
CA ILE A 257 30.12 -3.49 8.18
C ILE A 257 29.74 -3.31 6.73
N VAL A 258 30.64 -2.71 5.97
CA VAL A 258 30.49 -2.50 4.54
C VAL A 258 31.72 -3.05 3.86
N ILE A 259 31.45 -3.84 2.83
CA ILE A 259 32.45 -4.52 2.02
C ILE A 259 32.23 -4.05 0.59
N CYS A 260 33.24 -3.37 0.03
CA CYS A 260 33.22 -2.90 -1.34
C CYS A 260 34.22 -3.72 -2.15
N GLY A 261 33.78 -4.38 -3.22
CA GLY A 261 34.74 -4.99 -4.15
C GLY A 261 35.62 -3.95 -4.85
N ASP A 262 35.10 -2.74 -5.07
CA ASP A 262 35.87 -1.60 -5.58
C ASP A 262 36.64 -0.93 -4.43
N THR A 263 37.97 -1.14 -4.42
CA THR A 263 38.91 -0.60 -3.42
C THR A 263 39.01 0.94 -3.44
N LYS A 264 38.77 1.56 -4.60
CA LYS A 264 38.71 3.02 -4.71
C LYS A 264 37.45 3.54 -4.04
N LYS A 265 36.30 2.88 -4.27
CA LYS A 265 35.04 3.21 -3.58
C LYS A 265 35.13 2.98 -2.08
N HIS A 266 35.79 1.90 -1.64
CA HIS A 266 36.12 1.71 -0.23
C HIS A 266 36.81 2.95 0.34
N SER A 267 37.89 3.40 -0.30
CA SER A 267 38.68 4.55 0.15
C SER A 267 37.86 5.85 0.17
N GLU A 268 37.05 6.10 -0.86
CA GLU A 268 36.14 7.26 -0.93
C GLU A 268 35.15 7.29 0.25
N ILE A 269 34.49 6.16 0.50
CA ILE A 269 33.50 6.02 1.59
C ILE A 269 34.18 6.13 2.96
N LYS A 270 35.35 5.50 3.15
CA LYS A 270 36.10 5.56 4.40
C LYS A 270 36.53 6.99 4.74
N ASN A 271 36.93 7.76 3.72
CA ASN A 271 37.34 9.16 3.89
C ASN A 271 36.15 10.07 4.21
N PHE A 272 35.01 9.89 3.54
CA PHE A 272 33.88 10.81 3.68
C PHE A 272 32.50 10.13 3.55
N GLY A 273 32.17 9.19 4.44
CA GLY A 273 30.94 8.41 4.45
C GLY A 273 29.65 9.13 4.90
N GLY A 274 29.59 10.47 4.88
CA GLY A 274 28.42 11.24 5.31
C GLY A 274 28.11 11.06 6.80
N PRO A 275 26.99 10.39 7.20
CA PRO A 275 26.73 10.03 8.59
C PRO A 275 27.88 9.27 9.29
N LEU A 276 28.74 8.57 8.54
CA LEU A 276 29.94 7.93 9.11
C LEU A 276 31.00 8.95 9.57
N THR A 277 31.06 10.11 8.92
CA THR A 277 31.98 11.22 9.21
C THR A 277 31.39 12.17 10.26
N PHE A 278 30.08 12.42 10.23
CA PHE A 278 29.40 13.41 11.08
C PHE A 278 28.72 12.82 12.32
N SER A 279 29.10 11.61 12.75
CA SER A 279 28.52 10.94 13.92
C SER A 279 29.59 10.50 14.93
N ALA A 280 29.18 10.28 16.17
CA ALA A 280 29.99 9.61 17.17
C ALA A 280 30.22 8.13 16.79
N GLN A 281 31.31 7.56 17.29
CA GLN A 281 31.71 6.18 16.98
C GLN A 281 30.86 5.16 17.75
N LEU A 282 31.17 3.88 17.59
CA LEU A 282 30.63 2.83 18.47
C LEU A 282 31.14 3.02 19.90
N GLU A 283 30.31 2.64 20.85
CA GLU A 283 30.64 2.60 22.27
C GLU A 283 31.83 1.65 22.49
N PRO A 284 32.80 1.99 23.38
CA PRO A 284 33.93 1.12 23.68
C PRO A 284 33.50 -0.32 24.03
N ALA A 285 32.42 -0.47 24.79
CA ALA A 285 31.83 -1.75 25.15
C ALA A 285 31.41 -2.58 23.92
N SER A 286 30.81 -1.93 22.92
CA SER A 286 30.33 -2.56 21.70
C SER A 286 31.49 -3.02 20.82
N VAL A 287 32.55 -2.20 20.70
CA VAL A 287 33.76 -2.54 19.94
C VAL A 287 34.49 -3.71 20.59
N ALA A 288 34.61 -3.71 21.93
CA ALA A 288 35.25 -4.80 22.67
C ALA A 288 34.48 -6.12 22.57
N ALA A 289 33.15 -6.09 22.69
CA ALA A 289 32.30 -7.26 22.44
C ALA A 289 32.47 -7.76 21.00
N ALA A 290 32.54 -6.85 20.02
CA ALA A 290 32.75 -7.23 18.62
C ALA A 290 34.13 -7.89 18.39
N ILE A 291 35.18 -7.43 19.07
CA ILE A 291 36.52 -8.07 19.04
C ILE A 291 36.44 -9.48 19.60
N ALA A 292 35.79 -9.67 20.75
CA ALA A 292 35.62 -10.99 21.35
C ALA A 292 34.84 -11.94 20.42
N SER A 293 33.79 -11.44 19.79
CA SER A 293 33.02 -12.19 18.79
C SER A 293 33.86 -12.55 17.57
N ALA A 294 34.63 -11.60 17.01
CA ALA A 294 35.50 -11.85 15.86
C ALA A 294 36.54 -12.93 16.16
N LYS A 295 37.07 -12.99 17.39
CA LYS A 295 37.98 -14.07 17.83
C LYS A 295 37.31 -15.44 17.83
N ILE A 296 36.03 -15.53 18.20
CA ILE A 296 35.23 -16.76 18.08
C ILE A 296 35.06 -17.14 16.61
N HIS A 297 34.72 -16.17 15.75
CA HIS A 297 34.54 -16.36 14.31
C HIS A 297 35.80 -16.84 13.59
N LEU A 298 36.99 -16.50 14.10
CA LEU A 298 38.28 -16.95 13.57
C LEU A 298 38.77 -18.27 14.19
N SER A 299 37.98 -18.90 15.05
CA SER A 299 38.28 -20.19 15.69
C SER A 299 37.48 -21.33 15.07
N ALA A 300 37.81 -22.59 15.42
CA ALA A 300 37.01 -23.73 14.99
C ALA A 300 35.59 -23.77 15.61
N GLU A 301 35.36 -23.03 16.69
CA GLU A 301 34.08 -22.99 17.42
C GLU A 301 32.94 -22.45 16.53
N ILE A 302 33.23 -21.51 15.62
CA ILE A 302 32.20 -20.95 14.73
C ILE A 302 31.47 -22.02 13.92
N TYR A 303 32.21 -23.00 13.39
CA TYR A 303 31.65 -24.07 12.58
C TYR A 303 30.78 -25.02 13.41
N GLN A 304 31.10 -25.21 14.70
CA GLN A 304 30.26 -25.99 15.61
C GLN A 304 28.94 -25.27 15.89
N LEU A 305 28.99 -23.96 16.10
CA LEU A 305 27.81 -23.12 16.31
C LEU A 305 26.92 -23.08 15.06
N GLN A 306 27.53 -22.93 13.87
CA GLN A 306 26.83 -22.97 12.58
C GLN A 306 26.14 -24.32 12.37
N ASN A 307 26.87 -25.44 12.50
CA ASN A 307 26.32 -26.78 12.32
C ASN A 307 25.15 -27.06 13.28
N LYS A 308 25.28 -26.68 14.56
CA LYS A 308 24.21 -26.83 15.55
C LYS A 308 22.94 -26.08 15.15
N LEU A 309 23.08 -24.90 14.54
CA LEU A 309 21.93 -24.14 14.05
C LEU A 309 21.35 -24.76 12.79
N THR A 310 22.18 -25.20 11.84
CA THR A 310 21.75 -25.91 10.62
C THR A 310 20.91 -27.13 10.95
N GLU A 311 21.36 -27.98 11.90
CA GLU A 311 20.59 -29.15 12.35
C GLU A 311 19.18 -28.78 12.87
N LYS A 312 19.05 -27.63 13.54
CA LYS A 312 17.77 -27.13 14.06
C LYS A 312 16.88 -26.54 12.96
N ILE A 313 17.47 -25.85 11.98
CA ILE A 313 16.76 -25.34 10.80
C ILE A 313 16.16 -26.52 10.03
N GLU A 314 16.97 -27.54 9.74
CA GLU A 314 16.51 -28.75 9.06
C GLU A 314 15.42 -29.47 9.87
N PHE A 315 15.60 -29.57 11.19
CA PHE A 315 14.60 -30.17 12.07
C PHE A 315 13.27 -29.42 12.04
N ALA A 316 13.29 -28.08 12.12
CA ALA A 316 12.10 -27.25 12.01
C ALA A 316 11.43 -27.39 10.64
N ASN A 317 12.19 -27.36 9.53
CA ASN A 317 11.68 -27.57 8.17
C ASN A 317 10.96 -28.91 8.03
N ARG A 318 11.54 -30.00 8.55
CA ARG A 318 10.89 -31.32 8.56
C ARG A 318 9.58 -31.30 9.34
N LEU A 319 9.56 -30.68 10.53
CA LEU A 319 8.35 -30.60 11.34
C LEU A 319 7.24 -29.76 10.66
N PHE A 320 7.56 -28.57 10.16
CA PHE A 320 6.60 -27.74 9.43
C PHE A 320 6.01 -28.49 8.22
N SER A 321 6.85 -29.22 7.48
CA SER A 321 6.40 -30.07 6.37
C SER A 321 5.47 -31.19 6.82
N ASN A 322 5.81 -31.89 7.92
CA ASN A 322 5.00 -33.00 8.45
C ASN A 322 3.60 -32.57 8.92
N TYR A 323 3.46 -31.34 9.44
CA TYR A 323 2.16 -30.78 9.83
C TYR A 323 1.43 -30.08 8.67
N GLU A 324 2.01 -30.06 7.47
CA GLU A 324 1.46 -29.39 6.28
C GLU A 324 1.08 -27.92 6.57
N LEU A 325 1.94 -27.23 7.33
CA LEU A 325 1.75 -25.83 7.66
C LEU A 325 2.17 -24.95 6.47
N PRO A 326 1.46 -23.85 6.18
CA PRO A 326 1.74 -22.97 5.04
C PRO A 326 2.97 -22.08 5.28
N ILE A 327 4.15 -22.69 5.31
CA ILE A 327 5.42 -21.98 5.32
C ILE A 327 5.75 -21.48 3.92
N ILE A 328 6.05 -20.18 3.81
CA ILE A 328 6.19 -19.49 2.52
C ILE A 328 7.49 -19.86 1.80
N SER A 329 8.55 -20.09 2.57
CA SER A 329 9.85 -20.52 2.07
C SER A 329 10.43 -21.59 2.97
N PHE A 330 10.81 -22.72 2.38
CA PHE A 330 11.59 -23.77 3.04
C PHE A 330 13.09 -23.61 2.77
N ALA A 331 13.54 -22.40 2.41
CA ALA A 331 14.97 -22.11 2.33
C ALA A 331 15.66 -22.48 3.65
N GLU A 332 16.89 -22.97 3.57
CA GLU A 332 17.67 -23.41 4.74
C GLU A 332 18.23 -22.20 5.51
N THR A 333 17.34 -21.32 5.98
CA THR A 333 17.67 -20.11 6.74
C THR A 333 17.06 -20.18 8.14
N PRO A 334 17.56 -19.40 9.12
CA PRO A 334 17.00 -19.40 10.47
C PRO A 334 15.68 -18.61 10.60
N VAL A 335 15.09 -18.17 9.48
CA VAL A 335 13.86 -17.37 9.44
C VAL A 335 12.79 -18.15 8.70
N PHE A 336 11.63 -18.31 9.34
CA PHE A 336 10.46 -18.97 8.79
C PHE A 336 9.29 -17.99 8.81
N TYR A 337 8.42 -18.12 7.82
CA TYR A 337 7.20 -17.32 7.76
C TYR A 337 6.00 -18.23 7.54
N LEU A 338 5.08 -18.22 8.50
CA LEU A 338 3.80 -18.92 8.41
C LEU A 338 2.74 -17.95 7.88
N GLY A 339 2.24 -18.23 6.67
CA GLY A 339 1.21 -17.40 6.05
C GLY A 339 -0.16 -17.57 6.72
N MET A 340 -0.80 -16.45 7.07
CA MET A 340 -2.16 -16.43 7.65
C MET A 340 -3.14 -15.58 6.84
N ALA A 341 -2.70 -14.96 5.74
CA ALA A 341 -3.44 -14.06 4.87
C ALA A 341 -3.98 -12.78 5.54
N LEU A 342 -4.86 -12.90 6.53
CA LEU A 342 -5.51 -11.77 7.19
C LEU A 342 -4.80 -11.39 8.51
N PRO A 343 -4.65 -10.10 8.82
CA PRO A 343 -4.03 -9.65 10.07
C PRO A 343 -4.72 -10.21 11.32
N GLN A 344 -6.06 -10.20 11.36
CA GLN A 344 -6.80 -10.68 12.53
C GLN A 344 -6.58 -12.18 12.77
N THR A 345 -6.51 -12.99 11.71
CA THR A 345 -6.19 -14.43 11.81
C THR A 345 -4.80 -14.63 12.42
N ALA A 346 -3.81 -13.84 11.97
CA ALA A 346 -2.46 -13.88 12.52
C ALA A 346 -2.44 -13.49 14.01
N PHE A 347 -3.17 -12.42 14.40
CA PHE A 347 -3.26 -12.00 15.81
C PHE A 347 -3.91 -13.07 16.69
N ASN A 348 -4.99 -13.71 16.23
CA ASN A 348 -5.65 -14.77 16.98
C ASN A 348 -4.70 -15.95 17.24
N LEU A 349 -3.95 -16.37 16.21
CA LEU A 349 -2.96 -17.44 16.36
C LEU A 349 -1.83 -17.03 17.30
N ILE A 350 -1.26 -15.82 17.16
CA ILE A 350 -0.20 -15.31 18.03
C ILE A 350 -0.65 -15.28 19.50
N ASN A 351 -1.87 -14.82 19.77
CA ASN A 351 -2.41 -14.78 21.13
C ASN A 351 -2.61 -16.18 21.72
N ARG A 352 -3.00 -17.17 20.90
CA ARG A 352 -3.07 -18.57 21.31
C ARG A 352 -1.68 -19.12 21.66
N LEU A 353 -0.68 -18.86 20.82
CA LEU A 353 0.70 -19.26 21.07
C LEU A 353 1.28 -18.58 22.33
N HIS A 354 1.02 -17.29 22.52
CA HIS A 354 1.40 -16.58 23.76
C HIS A 354 0.74 -17.25 24.97
N ASN A 355 -0.53 -17.60 24.85
CA ASN A 355 -1.26 -18.33 25.90
C ASN A 355 -0.72 -19.75 26.17
N ASP A 356 0.01 -20.34 25.24
CA ASP A 356 0.69 -21.63 25.45
C ASP A 356 2.16 -21.46 25.83
N GLY A 357 2.64 -20.23 25.99
CA GLY A 357 4.00 -19.93 26.43
C GLY A 357 5.01 -19.85 25.28
N PHE A 358 4.60 -19.38 24.11
CA PHE A 358 5.47 -19.14 22.97
C PHE A 358 5.39 -17.69 22.49
N PHE A 359 6.54 -17.08 22.20
CA PHE A 359 6.61 -15.73 21.64
C PHE A 359 7.19 -15.76 20.23
N VAL A 360 6.42 -15.21 19.29
CA VAL A 360 6.72 -15.06 17.85
C VAL A 360 6.34 -13.65 17.41
N ASN A 361 6.89 -13.18 16.28
CA ASN A 361 6.57 -11.84 15.79
C ASN A 361 5.41 -11.86 14.79
N PRO A 362 4.48 -10.88 14.84
CA PRO A 362 3.55 -10.66 13.74
C PRO A 362 4.28 -10.13 12.51
N GLY A 363 3.97 -10.66 11.34
CA GLY A 363 4.26 -10.03 10.06
C GLY A 363 3.01 -9.36 9.54
N ILE A 364 2.95 -8.04 9.58
CA ILE A 364 1.81 -7.23 9.14
C ILE A 364 2.29 -6.01 8.32
N TYR A 365 1.38 -5.34 7.63
CA TYR A 365 1.67 -4.12 6.90
C TYR A 365 2.26 -3.03 7.82
N PRO A 366 3.28 -2.26 7.38
CA PRO A 366 3.86 -2.22 6.03
C PRO A 366 5.00 -3.22 5.78
N ALA A 367 5.36 -4.07 6.75
CA ALA A 367 6.48 -5.01 6.59
C ALA A 367 6.21 -6.10 5.54
N VAL A 368 4.94 -6.49 5.41
CA VAL A 368 4.41 -7.36 4.35
C VAL A 368 3.13 -6.74 3.80
N PRO A 369 2.70 -7.07 2.57
CA PRO A 369 1.39 -6.67 2.09
C PRO A 369 0.26 -7.05 3.07
N MET A 370 -0.84 -6.28 3.08
CA MET A 370 -1.97 -6.49 4.00
C MET A 370 -2.51 -7.93 3.97
N ARG A 371 -2.55 -8.53 2.77
CA ARG A 371 -3.00 -9.90 2.55
C ARG A 371 -1.93 -10.96 2.76
N ASN A 372 -0.70 -10.57 2.99
CA ASN A 372 0.39 -11.48 3.29
C ASN A 372 0.70 -11.47 4.78
N ALA A 373 -0.31 -11.22 5.63
CA ALA A 373 -0.13 -11.25 7.07
C ALA A 373 0.16 -12.68 7.55
N GLY A 374 0.88 -12.79 8.68
CA GLY A 374 1.39 -14.06 9.15
C GLY A 374 2.26 -13.96 10.39
N LEU A 375 2.96 -15.05 10.69
CA LEU A 375 3.86 -15.16 11.83
C LEU A 375 5.30 -15.29 11.31
N ARG A 376 6.17 -14.41 11.77
CA ARG A 376 7.61 -14.51 11.56
C ARG A 376 8.23 -15.25 12.73
N ILE A 377 8.77 -16.43 12.43
CA ILE A 377 9.35 -17.37 13.39
C ILE A 377 10.86 -17.44 13.11
N THR A 378 11.65 -17.51 14.17
CA THR A 378 13.11 -17.65 14.06
C THR A 378 13.58 -18.77 14.97
N VAL A 379 14.53 -19.55 14.46
CA VAL A 379 15.20 -20.61 15.21
C VAL A 379 16.61 -20.17 15.54
N SER A 380 17.07 -20.47 16.75
CA SER A 380 18.39 -20.09 17.23
C SER A 380 19.05 -21.20 18.06
N ASN A 381 20.33 -20.99 18.36
CA ASN A 381 21.09 -21.87 19.23
C ASN A 381 20.61 -21.89 20.68
N HIS A 382 19.78 -20.93 21.09
CA HIS A 382 19.09 -20.92 22.38
C HIS A 382 17.93 -21.91 22.48
N ASN A 383 17.32 -22.28 21.35
CA ASN A 383 16.14 -23.13 21.35
C ASN A 383 16.53 -24.61 21.40
N GLU A 384 15.93 -25.38 22.29
CA GLU A 384 16.09 -26.84 22.31
C GLU A 384 15.18 -27.50 21.27
N ASN A 385 15.56 -28.68 20.76
CA ASN A 385 14.74 -29.41 19.77
C ASN A 385 13.33 -29.67 20.31
N LYS A 386 13.20 -29.98 21.62
CA LYS A 386 11.89 -30.19 22.23
C LYS A 386 11.02 -28.92 22.20
N GLN A 387 11.62 -27.75 22.44
CA GLN A 387 10.91 -26.48 22.37
C GLN A 387 10.47 -26.16 20.93
N ILE A 388 11.29 -26.46 19.93
CA ILE A 388 10.94 -26.31 18.51
C ILE A 388 9.75 -27.23 18.17
N GLU A 389 9.81 -28.50 18.57
CA GLU A 389 8.72 -29.47 18.38
C GLU A 389 7.42 -29.02 19.04
N ASP A 390 7.47 -28.60 20.31
CA ASP A 390 6.30 -28.17 21.07
C ASP A 390 5.68 -26.90 20.45
N MET A 391 6.49 -25.94 20.02
CA MET A 391 6.04 -24.72 19.35
C MET A 391 5.32 -25.04 18.02
N ILE A 392 5.90 -25.90 17.18
CA ILE A 392 5.31 -26.25 15.87
C ILE A 392 4.04 -27.09 16.06
N SER A 393 4.03 -28.04 17.01
CA SER A 393 2.83 -28.80 17.34
C SER A 393 1.71 -27.90 17.89
N CYS A 394 2.06 -26.88 18.68
CA CYS A 394 1.11 -25.88 19.20
C CYS A 394 0.52 -25.03 18.05
N ILE A 395 1.36 -24.60 17.09
CA ILE A 395 0.87 -23.95 15.87
C ILE A 395 -0.14 -24.84 15.16
N ALA A 396 0.22 -26.10 14.88
CA ALA A 396 -0.64 -27.04 14.17
C ALA A 396 -1.98 -27.26 14.90
N HIS A 397 -1.96 -27.33 16.23
CA HIS A 397 -3.17 -27.49 17.04
C HIS A 397 -4.13 -26.30 16.92
N HIS A 398 -3.61 -25.06 16.93
CA HIS A 398 -4.44 -23.85 16.90
C HIS A 398 -4.73 -23.32 15.50
N PHE A 399 -4.07 -23.86 14.47
CA PHE A 399 -4.11 -23.31 13.11
C PHE A 399 -5.53 -23.25 12.55
N GLU A 400 -6.26 -24.37 12.52
CA GLU A 400 -7.63 -24.41 11.97
C GLU A 400 -8.60 -23.54 12.78
N ALA A 401 -8.49 -23.54 14.11
CA ALA A 401 -9.32 -22.70 14.98
C ALA A 401 -9.15 -21.20 14.68
N ALA A 402 -7.91 -20.75 14.44
CA ALA A 402 -7.65 -19.35 14.07
C ALA A 402 -8.25 -18.99 12.70
N LEU A 403 -8.27 -19.92 11.74
CA LEU A 403 -8.92 -19.73 10.44
C LEU A 403 -10.44 -19.60 10.59
N GLU A 404 -11.06 -20.53 11.32
CA GLU A 404 -12.52 -20.57 11.54
C GLU A 404 -13.05 -19.28 12.16
N GLU A 405 -12.36 -18.73 13.16
CA GLU A 405 -12.75 -17.49 13.86
C GLU A 405 -12.85 -16.26 12.96
N THR A 406 -12.18 -16.28 11.81
CA THR A 406 -12.06 -15.14 10.91
C THR A 406 -12.66 -15.41 9.53
N ASN A 407 -13.32 -16.56 9.35
CA ASN A 407 -13.80 -17.07 8.05
C ASN A 407 -12.69 -17.13 6.99
N ASN A 408 -11.47 -17.37 7.46
CA ASN A 408 -10.31 -17.54 6.60
C ASN A 408 -10.19 -19.01 6.17
N SER A 409 -9.30 -19.31 5.23
CA SER A 409 -9.10 -20.67 4.75
C SER A 409 -7.69 -20.87 4.21
N ARG A 410 -7.26 -22.13 4.11
CA ARG A 410 -6.00 -22.50 3.45
C ARG A 410 -5.95 -22.00 2.01
N ILE A 411 -7.07 -22.04 1.28
CA ILE A 411 -7.18 -21.52 -0.10
C ILE A 411 -6.89 -20.01 -0.15
N LEU A 412 -7.39 -19.23 0.81
CA LEU A 412 -7.10 -17.79 0.87
C LEU A 412 -5.62 -17.52 1.17
N ILE A 413 -4.99 -18.36 1.99
CA ILE A 413 -3.54 -18.31 2.25
C ILE A 413 -2.78 -18.64 0.97
N ASP A 414 -3.12 -19.74 0.30
CA ASP A 414 -2.46 -20.16 -0.93
C ASP A 414 -2.54 -19.09 -2.01
N LYS A 415 -3.71 -18.46 -2.19
CA LYS A 415 -3.90 -17.33 -3.10
C LYS A 415 -3.07 -16.11 -2.71
N ALA A 416 -3.09 -15.73 -1.44
CA ALA A 416 -2.37 -14.56 -0.96
C ALA A 416 -0.85 -14.67 -1.15
N PHE A 417 -0.28 -15.86 -0.93
CA PHE A 417 1.15 -16.11 -1.04
C PHE A 417 1.57 -16.77 -2.36
N LYS A 418 0.62 -17.00 -3.28
CA LYS A 418 0.84 -17.67 -4.57
C LYS A 418 1.44 -19.08 -4.42
N ILE A 419 1.04 -19.80 -3.37
CA ILE A 419 1.42 -21.19 -3.14
C ILE A 419 0.62 -22.05 -4.13
N LYS A 420 1.29 -22.77 -5.03
CA LYS A 420 0.64 -23.54 -6.09
C LYS A 420 -0.17 -24.71 -5.51
N LYS A 421 -1.50 -24.61 -5.48
CA LYS A 421 -2.47 -25.72 -5.59
C LYS A 421 -3.71 -25.25 -6.36
N GLU A 422 -4.27 -26.17 -7.15
CA GLU A 422 -5.34 -25.93 -8.11
C GLU A 422 -6.65 -25.42 -7.49
N ASN A 423 -7.43 -24.74 -8.33
CA ASN A 423 -8.70 -24.10 -8.05
C ASN A 423 -9.73 -25.07 -7.43
N GLU A 424 -9.89 -25.01 -6.11
CA GLU A 424 -11.15 -25.35 -5.47
C GLU A 424 -11.82 -24.08 -4.94
N CYS A 425 -13.05 -23.86 -5.39
CA CYS A 425 -13.90 -22.79 -4.90
C CYS A 425 -14.43 -23.22 -3.53
N VAL A 426 -14.15 -22.44 -2.48
CA VAL A 426 -14.65 -22.73 -1.13
C VAL A 426 -16.17 -22.77 -1.15
N THR A 427 -16.75 -23.94 -0.96
CA THR A 427 -18.19 -24.11 -0.72
C THR A 427 -18.50 -24.27 0.76
N ASN A 428 -19.60 -23.62 1.14
CA ASN A 428 -20.41 -23.74 2.36
C ASN A 428 -19.99 -22.91 3.57
N ARG A 429 -20.70 -21.79 3.73
CA ARG A 429 -21.08 -21.24 5.03
C ARG A 429 -22.57 -21.50 5.23
N ASN A 430 -22.96 -21.87 6.44
CA ASN A 430 -24.34 -21.67 6.92
C ASN A 430 -24.54 -20.17 7.17
N SER A 431 -24.67 -19.38 6.10
CA SER A 431 -25.14 -17.99 6.25
C SER A 431 -26.64 -18.04 6.54
N LYS A 432 -27.09 -17.30 7.54
CA LYS A 432 -28.54 -17.08 7.76
C LYS A 432 -29.19 -16.29 6.62
N TYR A 433 -28.38 -15.67 5.76
CA TYR A 433 -28.82 -14.87 4.63
C TYR A 433 -28.71 -15.65 3.33
N THR A 434 -29.73 -15.54 2.49
CA THR A 434 -29.70 -16.04 1.11
C THR A 434 -29.18 -14.95 0.18
N LEU A 435 -28.00 -15.14 -0.41
CA LEU A 435 -27.46 -14.27 -1.45
C LEU A 435 -28.08 -14.61 -2.82
N LYS A 436 -28.56 -13.60 -3.52
CA LYS A 436 -28.93 -13.67 -4.94
C LYS A 436 -28.05 -12.74 -5.76
N CYS A 437 -27.59 -13.25 -6.90
CA CYS A 437 -26.81 -12.52 -7.89
C CYS A 437 -27.68 -12.29 -9.12
N PHE A 438 -27.61 -11.10 -9.70
CA PHE A 438 -28.32 -10.73 -10.93
C PHE A 438 -27.36 -10.08 -11.91
N ASP A 439 -27.57 -10.31 -13.19
CA ASP A 439 -26.72 -9.77 -14.27
C ASP A 439 -27.28 -8.45 -14.81
N SER A 440 -28.54 -8.13 -14.51
CA SER A 440 -29.16 -6.86 -14.86
C SER A 440 -30.01 -6.29 -13.72
N ILE A 441 -30.01 -4.97 -13.61
CA ILE A 441 -30.90 -4.24 -12.69
C ILE A 441 -32.37 -4.57 -12.93
N SER A 442 -32.73 -4.95 -14.16
CA SER A 442 -34.11 -5.31 -14.52
C SER A 442 -34.66 -6.52 -13.76
N GLU A 443 -33.78 -7.37 -13.21
CA GLU A 443 -34.15 -8.55 -12.42
C GLU A 443 -34.42 -8.23 -10.93
N ILE A 444 -33.97 -7.07 -10.43
CA ILE A 444 -34.16 -6.63 -9.03
C ILE A 444 -35.55 -6.05 -8.83
N GLY A 445 -36.04 -5.31 -9.84
CA GLY A 445 -37.28 -4.55 -9.79
C GLY A 445 -37.10 -3.11 -9.33
N GLU A 446 -37.94 -2.22 -9.88
CA GLU A 446 -37.90 -0.78 -9.65
C GLU A 446 -38.17 -0.39 -8.19
N ASP A 447 -39.23 -0.96 -7.61
CA ASP A 447 -39.66 -0.64 -6.24
C ASP A 447 -38.57 -0.95 -5.23
N LEU A 448 -38.01 -2.18 -5.28
CA LEU A 448 -36.97 -2.61 -4.36
C LEU A 448 -35.70 -1.74 -4.48
N TRP A 449 -35.27 -1.43 -5.71
CA TRP A 449 -34.10 -0.57 -5.91
C TRP A 449 -34.32 0.84 -5.35
N ASN A 450 -35.48 1.43 -5.64
CA ASN A 450 -35.76 2.81 -5.25
C ASN A 450 -35.96 2.97 -3.74
N GLU A 451 -36.65 2.02 -3.09
CA GLU A 451 -36.85 2.01 -1.63
C GLU A 451 -35.54 1.87 -0.85
N THR A 452 -34.54 1.20 -1.42
CA THR A 452 -33.27 0.90 -0.75
C THR A 452 -32.13 1.85 -1.13
N LEU A 453 -31.80 1.95 -2.42
CA LEU A 453 -30.69 2.74 -2.94
C LEU A 453 -31.16 4.03 -3.61
N GLY A 454 -32.22 4.00 -4.40
CA GLY A 454 -32.65 5.16 -5.20
C GLY A 454 -33.07 6.37 -4.36
N ASN A 455 -33.54 6.17 -3.13
CA ASN A 455 -33.98 7.25 -2.24
C ASN A 455 -32.82 8.16 -1.79
N ASP A 456 -31.66 7.58 -1.47
CA ASP A 456 -30.53 8.31 -0.87
C ASP A 456 -29.43 8.68 -1.87
N ASN A 457 -29.64 8.40 -3.17
CA ASN A 457 -28.64 8.57 -4.22
C ASN A 457 -29.09 9.55 -5.33
N PRO A 458 -28.14 10.12 -6.08
CA PRO A 458 -28.44 10.91 -7.27
C PRO A 458 -29.14 10.13 -8.38
N PHE A 459 -28.94 8.82 -8.46
CA PHE A 459 -29.53 7.94 -9.47
C PHE A 459 -30.53 6.99 -8.82
N ASP A 460 -31.75 6.99 -9.35
CA ASP A 460 -32.80 6.00 -9.10
C ASP A 460 -32.61 4.77 -10.02
N TYR A 461 -33.60 3.87 -10.02
CA TYR A 461 -33.63 2.67 -10.85
C TYR A 461 -33.42 2.99 -12.34
N ASP A 462 -34.16 3.97 -12.87
CA ASP A 462 -34.01 4.39 -14.28
C ASP A 462 -32.61 4.92 -14.57
N GLY A 463 -32.03 5.63 -13.61
CA GLY A 463 -30.68 6.18 -13.72
C GLY A 463 -29.63 5.08 -13.81
N PHE A 464 -29.74 4.05 -12.96
CA PHE A 464 -28.84 2.91 -13.04
C PHE A 464 -29.08 2.02 -14.24
N LYS A 465 -30.34 1.85 -14.68
CA LYS A 465 -30.67 1.17 -15.93
C LYS A 465 -30.08 1.90 -17.13
N TRP A 466 -30.08 3.23 -17.11
CA TRP A 466 -29.39 4.05 -18.10
C TRP A 466 -27.87 3.84 -18.05
N LEU A 467 -27.27 3.78 -16.86
CA LEU A 467 -25.84 3.49 -16.68
C LEU A 467 -25.45 2.13 -17.26
N GLU A 468 -26.16 1.07 -16.84
CA GLU A 468 -25.96 -0.31 -17.33
C GLU A 468 -26.00 -0.36 -18.85
N LYS A 469 -27.05 0.20 -19.45
CA LYS A 469 -27.23 0.22 -20.90
C LYS A 469 -26.18 1.07 -21.61
N THR A 470 -25.76 2.19 -21.03
CA THR A 470 -24.87 3.13 -21.71
C THR A 470 -23.42 2.64 -21.70
N PHE A 471 -22.93 2.20 -20.54
CA PHE A 471 -21.55 1.77 -20.38
C PHE A 471 -21.36 0.29 -20.76
N GLY A 472 -22.36 -0.57 -20.49
CA GLY A 472 -22.32 -2.00 -20.84
C GLY A 472 -22.50 -2.31 -22.33
N ASN A 473 -22.92 -1.34 -23.15
CA ASN A 473 -23.00 -1.48 -24.61
C ASN A 473 -21.82 -0.84 -25.36
N LEU A 474 -20.83 -0.29 -24.65
CA LEU A 474 -19.58 0.13 -25.29
C LEU A 474 -18.79 -1.11 -25.76
N ASP A 475 -17.83 -0.89 -26.67
CA ASP A 475 -16.91 -1.95 -27.06
C ASP A 475 -16.17 -2.46 -25.82
N LYS A 476 -16.05 -3.78 -25.63
CA LYS A 476 -15.38 -4.37 -24.46
C LYS A 476 -13.94 -3.91 -24.25
N LYS A 477 -13.26 -3.47 -25.33
CA LYS A 477 -11.89 -2.92 -25.28
C LYS A 477 -11.87 -1.43 -24.96
N HIS A 478 -13.03 -0.77 -24.91
CA HIS A 478 -13.12 0.65 -24.62
C HIS A 478 -12.80 0.94 -23.15
N LEU A 479 -12.05 2.02 -22.89
CA LEU A 479 -11.60 2.37 -21.53
C LEU A 479 -12.73 2.79 -20.57
N ASN A 480 -13.91 3.09 -21.10
CA ASN A 480 -15.11 3.37 -20.30
C ASN A 480 -16.08 2.19 -20.23
N TYR A 481 -15.78 1.05 -20.86
CA TYR A 481 -16.65 -0.12 -20.75
C TYR A 481 -16.78 -0.56 -19.29
N MET A 482 -17.98 -0.96 -18.89
CA MET A 482 -18.26 -1.47 -17.55
C MET A 482 -19.10 -2.74 -17.66
N GLU A 483 -18.70 -3.80 -16.95
CA GLU A 483 -19.57 -4.96 -16.70
C GLU A 483 -20.28 -4.74 -15.37
N PHE A 484 -21.57 -5.04 -15.31
CA PHE A 484 -22.43 -4.80 -14.14
C PHE A 484 -22.86 -6.14 -13.55
N ALA A 485 -22.86 -6.21 -12.22
CA ALA A 485 -23.45 -7.30 -11.46
C ALA A 485 -24.18 -6.72 -10.25
N TYR A 486 -25.21 -7.40 -9.79
CA TYR A 486 -26.04 -6.94 -8.68
C TYR A 486 -26.19 -8.03 -7.64
N TYR A 487 -26.11 -7.65 -6.37
CA TYR A 487 -26.11 -8.59 -5.26
C TYR A 487 -27.12 -8.15 -4.20
N ALA A 488 -28.01 -9.07 -3.82
CA ALA A 488 -29.03 -8.85 -2.81
C ALA A 488 -29.02 -9.99 -1.78
N TRP A 489 -29.08 -9.63 -0.50
CA TRP A 489 -29.13 -10.58 0.61
C TRP A 489 -30.51 -10.58 1.24
N PHE A 490 -31.05 -11.76 1.49
CA PHE A 490 -32.40 -11.94 2.05
C PHE A 490 -32.40 -12.71 3.37
N LEU A 491 -33.20 -12.25 4.34
CA LEU A 491 -33.57 -12.99 5.55
C LEU A 491 -35.08 -13.23 5.51
N ASP A 492 -35.53 -14.48 5.48
CA ASP A 492 -36.96 -14.85 5.45
C ASP A 492 -37.81 -14.09 4.40
N LYS A 493 -37.21 -13.86 3.21
CA LYS A 493 -37.74 -13.11 2.03
C LYS A 493 -37.63 -11.59 2.09
N GLU A 494 -37.23 -11.00 3.20
CA GLU A 494 -36.96 -9.57 3.28
C GLU A 494 -35.54 -9.26 2.79
N CYS A 495 -35.39 -8.24 1.93
CA CYS A 495 -34.08 -7.77 1.47
C CYS A 495 -33.40 -7.00 2.61
N VAL A 496 -32.26 -7.51 3.09
CA VAL A 496 -31.49 -6.90 4.19
C VAL A 496 -30.24 -6.19 3.72
N ALA A 497 -29.76 -6.48 2.51
CA ALA A 497 -28.70 -5.72 1.87
C ALA A 497 -28.83 -5.75 0.34
N LEU A 498 -28.41 -4.66 -0.32
CA LEU A 498 -28.43 -4.53 -1.78
C LEU A 498 -27.26 -3.66 -2.26
N THR A 499 -26.57 -4.10 -3.32
CA THR A 499 -25.57 -3.28 -4.00
C THR A 499 -25.44 -3.66 -5.48
N ALA A 500 -24.95 -2.72 -6.28
CA ALA A 500 -24.40 -3.00 -7.60
C ALA A 500 -22.88 -3.04 -7.51
N VAL A 501 -22.24 -3.85 -8.35
CA VAL A 501 -20.79 -3.89 -8.53
C VAL A 501 -20.50 -3.70 -10.00
N THR A 502 -19.48 -2.89 -10.31
CA THR A 502 -18.98 -2.75 -11.68
C THR A 502 -17.54 -3.21 -11.78
N GLU A 503 -17.22 -3.90 -12.87
CA GLU A 503 -15.85 -4.14 -13.33
C GLU A 503 -15.51 -3.14 -14.44
N SER A 504 -14.42 -2.39 -14.28
CA SER A 504 -13.95 -1.44 -15.29
C SER A 504 -12.45 -1.16 -15.17
N ILE A 505 -11.85 -0.58 -16.21
CA ILE A 505 -10.44 -0.16 -16.15
C ILE A 505 -10.36 1.17 -15.41
N TRP A 506 -9.53 1.20 -14.37
CA TRP A 506 -9.25 2.38 -13.58
C TRP A 506 -7.81 2.83 -13.81
N LYS A 507 -7.60 4.14 -13.73
CA LYS A 507 -6.27 4.72 -13.57
C LYS A 507 -5.90 4.56 -12.10
N GLU A 508 -4.75 3.96 -11.82
CA GLU A 508 -4.32 3.66 -10.45
C GLU A 508 -4.12 4.92 -9.59
N ASP A 509 -3.82 6.04 -10.23
CA ASP A 509 -3.63 7.35 -9.62
C ASP A 509 -4.92 8.17 -9.47
N VAL A 510 -6.12 7.58 -9.65
CA VAL A 510 -7.40 8.32 -9.59
C VAL A 510 -7.64 9.04 -8.26
N LEU A 511 -7.10 8.50 -7.15
CA LEU A 511 -7.15 9.10 -5.80
C LEU A 511 -5.80 9.70 -5.35
N ALA A 512 -4.81 9.74 -6.23
CA ALA A 512 -3.50 10.30 -5.94
C ALA A 512 -3.50 11.83 -5.99
N THR A 513 -2.36 12.45 -5.64
CA THR A 513 -2.18 13.91 -5.75
C THR A 513 -2.19 14.37 -7.20
N GLU A 514 -2.64 15.60 -7.45
CA GLU A 514 -2.56 16.22 -8.79
C GLU A 514 -1.12 16.17 -9.33
N TYR A 515 -0.12 16.33 -8.46
CA TYR A 515 1.30 16.23 -8.80
C TYR A 515 1.71 14.83 -9.26
N VAL A 516 1.26 13.78 -8.56
CA VAL A 516 1.49 12.39 -8.95
C VAL A 516 0.83 12.10 -10.29
N SER A 517 -0.44 12.47 -10.43
CA SER A 517 -1.18 12.29 -11.68
C SER A 517 -0.54 13.01 -12.86
N ASP A 518 -0.03 14.24 -12.67
CA ASP A 518 0.67 15.01 -13.71
C ASP A 518 1.90 14.26 -14.23
N LYS A 519 2.77 13.77 -13.33
CA LYS A 519 3.94 12.97 -13.70
C LYS A 519 3.57 11.70 -14.46
N ILE A 520 2.50 11.01 -14.03
CA ILE A 520 2.04 9.76 -14.65
C ILE A 520 1.43 10.02 -16.03
N GLU A 521 0.67 11.11 -16.21
CA GLU A 521 0.11 11.48 -17.51
C GLU A 521 1.20 11.79 -18.54
N GLU A 522 2.34 12.37 -18.15
CA GLU A 522 3.49 12.55 -19.05
C GLU A 522 4.02 11.20 -19.57
N ILE A 523 4.06 10.17 -18.73
CA ILE A 523 4.43 8.80 -19.14
C ILE A 523 3.36 8.20 -20.05
N ARG A 524 2.08 8.44 -19.74
CA ARG A 524 0.95 7.92 -20.53
C ARG A 524 0.89 8.47 -21.96
N LYS A 525 1.54 9.61 -22.26
CA LYS A 525 1.73 10.08 -23.64
C LYS A 525 2.47 9.06 -24.51
N MET A 526 3.39 8.29 -23.93
CA MET A 526 4.14 7.25 -24.63
C MET A 526 3.57 5.84 -24.37
N ASN A 527 2.99 5.62 -23.18
CA ASN A 527 2.37 4.35 -22.81
C ASN A 527 0.97 4.58 -22.21
N PRO A 528 -0.09 4.65 -23.04
CA PRO A 528 -1.43 5.06 -22.60
C PRO A 528 -2.05 4.24 -21.46
N LEU A 529 -1.59 3.00 -21.25
CA LEU A 529 -2.08 2.09 -20.21
C LEU A 529 -1.12 1.97 -19.01
N PHE A 530 -0.09 2.83 -18.93
CA PHE A 530 0.80 2.85 -17.78
C PHE A 530 0.02 3.09 -16.49
N LEU A 531 0.17 2.19 -15.50
CA LEU A 531 -0.57 2.21 -14.24
C LEU A 531 -2.10 2.31 -14.44
N CYS A 532 -2.63 1.46 -15.32
CA CYS A 532 -4.06 1.26 -15.50
C CYS A 532 -4.37 -0.23 -15.33
N ALA A 533 -5.32 -0.58 -14.46
CA ALA A 533 -5.72 -1.96 -14.24
C ALA A 533 -7.24 -2.10 -14.15
N LYS A 534 -7.74 -3.32 -14.31
CA LYS A 534 -9.14 -3.62 -14.00
C LYS A 534 -9.37 -3.49 -12.50
N ALA A 535 -10.52 -2.94 -12.13
CA ALA A 535 -10.97 -2.81 -10.76
C ALA A 535 -12.47 -3.13 -10.64
N TRP A 536 -12.83 -3.72 -9.51
CA TRP A 536 -14.22 -3.78 -9.03
C TRP A 536 -14.52 -2.57 -8.17
N SER A 537 -15.71 -2.02 -8.28
CA SER A 537 -16.21 -0.99 -7.37
C SER A 537 -17.65 -1.28 -7.04
N ILE A 538 -18.07 -1.06 -5.80
CA ILE A 538 -19.51 -0.92 -5.53
C ILE A 538 -20.03 0.32 -6.28
N ALA A 539 -21.21 0.20 -6.87
CA ALA A 539 -21.75 1.08 -7.90
C ALA A 539 -20.79 1.26 -9.09
N SER A 540 -20.50 2.49 -9.51
CA SER A 540 -19.64 2.77 -10.67
C SER A 540 -18.70 3.95 -10.45
N SER A 541 -17.70 4.11 -11.31
CA SER A 541 -16.85 5.32 -11.33
C SER A 541 -17.60 6.59 -11.76
N PHE A 542 -18.84 6.46 -12.26
CA PHE A 542 -19.69 7.56 -12.71
C PHE A 542 -20.63 8.08 -11.61
N THR A 543 -20.80 7.33 -10.52
CA THR A 543 -21.78 7.62 -9.47
C THR A 543 -21.12 8.19 -8.21
N GLU A 544 -21.96 8.76 -7.33
CA GLU A 544 -21.63 9.07 -5.93
C GLU A 544 -22.84 8.74 -5.05
N GLY A 545 -22.62 8.47 -3.76
CA GLY A 545 -23.68 8.34 -2.76
C GLY A 545 -23.65 7.02 -1.96
N LYS A 546 -24.76 6.67 -1.30
CA LYS A 546 -24.85 5.44 -0.49
C LYS A 546 -24.99 4.22 -1.41
N HIS A 547 -23.88 3.62 -1.82
CA HIS A 547 -23.84 2.54 -2.81
C HIS A 547 -24.06 1.12 -2.26
N LEU A 548 -24.15 0.98 -0.94
CA LEU A 548 -24.49 -0.25 -0.26
C LEU A 548 -25.64 0.01 0.71
N TYR A 549 -26.78 -0.61 0.44
CA TYR A 549 -27.90 -0.65 1.37
C TYR A 549 -27.63 -1.77 2.38
N ILE A 550 -27.68 -1.43 3.67
CA ILE A 550 -27.70 -2.35 4.79
C ILE A 550 -28.90 -1.97 5.63
N LYS A 551 -29.80 -2.92 5.89
CA LYS A 551 -30.99 -2.69 6.72
C LYS A 551 -30.56 -2.31 8.14
N ASP A 552 -31.14 -1.22 8.65
CA ASP A 552 -30.89 -0.66 9.98
C ASP A 552 -29.42 -0.33 10.29
N ASP A 553 -28.57 -0.22 9.25
CA ASP A 553 -27.11 -0.07 9.34
C ASP A 553 -26.44 -1.14 10.26
N ASP A 554 -27.02 -2.36 10.27
CA ASP A 554 -26.57 -3.49 11.07
C ASP A 554 -25.16 -3.97 10.68
N LEU A 555 -24.27 -4.04 11.67
CA LEU A 555 -22.86 -4.40 11.47
C LEU A 555 -22.64 -5.88 11.16
N GLU A 556 -23.50 -6.77 11.65
CA GLU A 556 -23.43 -8.21 11.34
C GLU A 556 -23.82 -8.44 9.88
N ILE A 557 -24.85 -7.74 9.38
CA ILE A 557 -25.21 -7.79 7.95
C ILE A 557 -24.04 -7.26 7.11
N LEU A 558 -23.46 -6.12 7.46
CA LEU A 558 -22.33 -5.54 6.75
C LEU A 558 -21.13 -6.51 6.68
N GLU A 559 -20.78 -7.16 7.79
CA GLU A 559 -19.68 -8.10 7.82
C GLU A 559 -19.93 -9.31 6.89
N ASN A 560 -21.14 -9.87 6.89
CA ASN A 560 -21.50 -10.98 6.00
C ASN A 560 -21.48 -10.56 4.51
N VAL A 561 -21.97 -9.36 4.20
CA VAL A 561 -21.94 -8.80 2.84
C VAL A 561 -20.50 -8.68 2.34
N ILE A 562 -19.60 -8.13 3.15
CA ILE A 562 -18.18 -7.99 2.79
C ILE A 562 -17.56 -9.37 2.57
N ASP A 563 -17.81 -10.33 3.46
CA ASP A 563 -17.29 -11.70 3.32
C ASP A 563 -17.73 -12.35 2.00
N ASP A 564 -19.01 -12.28 1.65
CA ASP A 564 -19.54 -12.87 0.43
C ASP A 564 -19.00 -12.18 -0.83
N LEU A 565 -18.98 -10.84 -0.84
CA LEU A 565 -18.46 -10.07 -1.97
C LEU A 565 -16.96 -10.30 -2.19
N LEU A 566 -16.16 -10.38 -1.12
CA LEU A 566 -14.74 -10.70 -1.24
C LEU A 566 -14.51 -12.12 -1.75
N LYS A 567 -15.30 -13.11 -1.31
CA LYS A 567 -15.20 -14.49 -1.84
C LYS A 567 -15.45 -14.55 -3.33
N ILE A 568 -16.49 -13.85 -3.81
CA ILE A 568 -16.79 -13.79 -5.25
C ILE A 568 -15.65 -13.07 -5.97
N PHE A 569 -15.20 -11.93 -5.44
CA PHE A 569 -14.10 -11.15 -6.00
C PHE A 569 -12.79 -11.95 -6.10
N GLU A 570 -12.49 -12.80 -5.13
CA GLU A 570 -11.31 -13.70 -5.10
C GLU A 570 -11.30 -14.74 -6.23
N CYS A 571 -12.44 -14.99 -6.88
CA CYS A 571 -12.54 -15.88 -8.03
C CYS A 571 -12.34 -15.16 -9.38
N THR A 572 -12.10 -13.86 -9.37
CA THR A 572 -11.83 -13.05 -10.57
C THR A 572 -10.34 -12.82 -10.79
N ASP A 573 -9.96 -12.42 -12.00
CA ASP A 573 -8.60 -11.96 -12.34
C ASP A 573 -8.35 -10.48 -11.99
N VAL A 574 -9.32 -9.82 -11.35
CA VAL A 574 -9.24 -8.39 -10.99
C VAL A 574 -8.42 -8.20 -9.71
N ASN A 575 -7.52 -7.20 -9.69
CA ASN A 575 -6.58 -7.00 -8.57
C ASN A 575 -7.15 -6.15 -7.42
N LYS A 576 -8.08 -5.23 -7.71
CA LYS A 576 -8.60 -4.27 -6.71
C LYS A 576 -10.12 -4.24 -6.62
N PHE A 577 -10.64 -4.09 -5.41
CA PHE A 577 -12.05 -3.88 -5.13
C PHE A 577 -12.25 -2.66 -4.21
N PHE A 578 -12.99 -1.67 -4.69
CA PHE A 578 -13.33 -0.44 -4.01
C PHE A 578 -14.72 -0.52 -3.35
N PHE A 579 -14.73 -0.56 -2.01
CA PHE A 579 -15.93 -0.29 -1.21
C PHE A 579 -15.97 1.21 -0.91
N ARG A 580 -16.68 2.00 -1.71
CA ARG A 580 -16.59 3.47 -1.73
C ARG A 580 -17.79 4.20 -1.13
N ASP A 581 -17.58 5.48 -0.85
CA ASP A 581 -18.59 6.46 -0.40
C ASP A 581 -19.18 6.22 1.00
N PHE A 582 -18.41 5.57 1.87
CA PHE A 582 -18.74 5.40 3.30
C PHE A 582 -18.46 6.68 4.10
N ASP A 583 -19.26 6.90 5.15
CA ASP A 583 -19.00 7.93 6.15
C ASP A 583 -17.99 7.42 7.20
N ALA A 584 -17.42 8.33 8.01
CA ALA A 584 -16.51 7.94 9.08
C ALA A 584 -17.27 7.20 10.20
N ASN A 585 -16.92 5.94 10.45
CA ASN A 585 -17.50 5.13 11.52
C ASN A 585 -16.46 4.11 12.01
N LYS A 586 -16.03 4.25 13.27
CA LYS A 586 -14.96 3.41 13.85
C LYS A 586 -15.29 1.91 13.88
N LEU A 587 -16.56 1.55 14.10
CA LEU A 587 -16.97 0.14 14.16
C LEU A 587 -16.96 -0.49 12.77
N GLN A 588 -17.45 0.22 11.77
CA GLN A 588 -17.37 -0.23 10.37
C GLN A 588 -15.92 -0.31 9.90
N GLU A 589 -15.09 0.69 10.25
CA GLU A 589 -13.65 0.70 9.96
C GLU A 589 -12.94 -0.54 10.49
N LYS A 590 -13.26 -0.95 11.72
CA LYS A 590 -12.70 -2.17 12.31
C LYS A 590 -13.05 -3.43 11.52
N ILE A 591 -14.29 -3.54 11.04
CA ILE A 591 -14.71 -4.66 10.17
C ILE A 591 -13.86 -4.69 8.90
N PHE A 592 -13.73 -3.55 8.20
CA PHE A 592 -12.93 -3.47 6.98
C PHE A 592 -11.46 -3.84 7.22
N TYR A 593 -10.84 -3.33 8.29
CA TYR A 593 -9.45 -3.65 8.62
C TYR A 593 -9.25 -5.14 8.95
N ASN A 594 -10.19 -5.75 9.68
CA ASN A 594 -10.12 -7.17 10.01
C ASN A 594 -10.21 -8.07 8.76
N LYS A 595 -10.86 -7.59 7.70
CA LYS A 595 -10.92 -8.26 6.39
C LYS A 595 -9.79 -7.87 5.44
N GLY A 596 -8.80 -7.10 5.92
CA GLY A 596 -7.61 -6.73 5.15
C GLY A 596 -7.78 -5.55 4.18
N LEU A 597 -8.87 -4.77 4.28
CA LEU A 597 -9.06 -3.60 3.44
C LEU A 597 -8.33 -2.37 3.97
N ILE A 598 -7.88 -1.53 3.04
CA ILE A 598 -7.16 -0.29 3.34
C ILE A 598 -8.11 0.90 3.18
N LYS A 599 -8.23 1.71 4.23
CA LYS A 599 -9.01 2.95 4.20
C LYS A 599 -8.30 4.03 3.39
N VAL A 600 -9.01 4.65 2.46
CA VAL A 600 -8.59 5.77 1.63
C VAL A 600 -9.62 6.90 1.66
N GLN A 601 -9.16 8.13 1.87
CA GLN A 601 -10.03 9.30 1.77
C GLN A 601 -10.46 9.55 0.32
N MET A 602 -11.78 9.64 0.11
CA MET A 602 -12.38 10.05 -1.15
C MET A 602 -12.57 11.58 -1.17
N PRO A 603 -12.71 12.17 -2.36
CA PRO A 603 -13.26 13.52 -2.51
C PRO A 603 -14.53 13.75 -1.67
N ASP A 604 -14.65 14.91 -1.01
CA ASP A 604 -15.87 15.25 -0.26
C ASP A 604 -17.07 15.39 -1.21
N THR A 605 -18.21 14.78 -0.85
CA THR A 605 -19.47 15.00 -1.57
C THR A 605 -20.11 16.31 -1.11
N ALA A 606 -20.61 17.11 -2.05
CA ALA A 606 -21.31 18.36 -1.76
C ALA A 606 -22.82 18.20 -1.98
N ILE A 607 -23.62 18.41 -0.92
CA ILE A 607 -25.09 18.29 -0.99
C ILE A 607 -25.73 19.59 -0.54
N LEU A 608 -26.67 20.10 -1.32
CA LEU A 608 -27.53 21.22 -0.94
C LEU A 608 -28.96 20.72 -0.73
N LYS A 609 -29.51 21.00 0.45
CA LYS A 609 -30.93 20.79 0.75
C LYS A 609 -31.67 22.10 0.50
N LEU A 610 -32.71 22.02 -0.32
CA LEU A 610 -33.56 23.14 -0.70
C LEU A 610 -34.79 23.22 0.21
N GLN A 611 -35.30 24.43 0.40
CA GLN A 611 -36.55 24.69 1.07
C GLN A 611 -37.50 25.35 0.08
N THR A 612 -38.63 24.70 -0.20
CA THR A 612 -39.60 25.16 -1.19
C THR A 612 -40.02 26.61 -0.91
N GLY A 613 -39.88 27.48 -1.92
CA GLY A 613 -40.28 28.89 -1.82
C GLY A 613 -39.27 29.81 -1.12
N VAL A 614 -38.11 29.30 -0.69
CA VAL A 614 -37.06 30.12 -0.07
C VAL A 614 -35.98 30.45 -1.10
N GLU A 615 -35.69 31.73 -1.30
CA GLU A 615 -34.57 32.13 -2.14
C GLU A 615 -33.22 31.63 -1.58
N VAL A 616 -32.34 31.17 -2.46
CA VAL A 616 -31.01 30.63 -2.14
C VAL A 616 -30.22 31.55 -1.22
N ILE A 617 -30.26 32.86 -1.45
CA ILE A 617 -29.54 33.86 -0.66
C ILE A 617 -29.91 33.80 0.84
N ASN A 618 -31.16 33.41 1.14
CA ASN A 618 -31.64 33.30 2.51
C ASN A 618 -31.14 32.04 3.21
N LEU A 619 -30.76 31.00 2.45
CA LEU A 619 -30.11 29.79 2.96
C LEU A 619 -28.62 30.00 3.29
N LEU A 620 -28.02 31.09 2.82
CA LEU A 620 -26.58 31.37 2.98
C LEU A 620 -26.23 32.01 4.33
N SER A 621 -25.01 31.74 4.82
CA SER A 621 -24.42 32.42 5.98
C SER A 621 -24.18 33.92 5.70
N LYS A 622 -23.99 34.75 6.74
CA LYS A 622 -23.68 36.20 6.56
C LYS A 622 -22.46 36.43 5.66
N LYS A 623 -21.43 35.58 5.76
CA LYS A 623 -20.22 35.65 4.94
C LYS A 623 -20.52 35.29 3.49
N ASP A 624 -21.24 34.21 3.27
CA ASP A 624 -21.54 33.72 1.92
C ASP A 624 -22.55 34.61 1.20
N ARG A 625 -23.49 35.25 1.92
CA ARG A 625 -24.36 36.31 1.35
C ARG A 625 -23.57 37.49 0.80
N ARG A 626 -22.47 37.89 1.46
CA ARG A 626 -21.60 38.97 0.94
C ARG A 626 -20.91 38.54 -0.35
N HIS A 627 -20.41 37.30 -0.40
CA HIS A 627 -19.84 36.73 -1.61
C HIS A 627 -20.87 36.66 -2.74
N PHE A 628 -22.08 36.17 -2.44
CA PHE A 628 -23.17 36.08 -3.39
C PHE A 628 -23.54 37.43 -4.01
N LYS A 629 -23.70 38.47 -3.19
CA LYS A 629 -24.00 39.84 -3.67
C LYS A 629 -22.87 40.48 -4.48
N LYS A 630 -21.61 40.10 -4.22
CA LYS A 630 -20.44 40.67 -4.89
C LYS A 630 -20.09 39.94 -6.18
N ASP A 631 -20.14 38.62 -6.15
CA ASP A 631 -19.49 37.77 -7.15
C ASP A 631 -20.48 36.93 -7.98
N ILE A 632 -21.78 36.94 -7.63
CA ILE A 632 -22.85 36.24 -8.36
C ILE A 632 -23.83 37.25 -8.97
N VAL A 633 -24.54 38.02 -8.13
CA VAL A 633 -25.62 38.92 -8.56
C VAL A 633 -25.22 39.89 -9.69
N PRO A 634 -24.05 40.57 -9.65
CA PRO A 634 -23.68 41.55 -10.68
C PRO A 634 -23.47 40.95 -12.07
N PHE A 635 -23.29 39.62 -12.16
CA PHE A 635 -22.93 38.92 -13.40
C PHE A 635 -24.07 38.01 -13.90
N CYS A 636 -25.28 38.09 -13.34
CA CYS A 636 -26.42 37.28 -13.79
C CYS A 636 -26.83 37.54 -15.24
N ASN A 637 -26.53 38.74 -15.77
CA ASN A 637 -26.85 39.14 -17.14
C ASN A 637 -25.64 39.06 -18.09
N ASP A 638 -24.47 38.60 -17.61
CA ASP A 638 -23.27 38.44 -18.45
C ASP A 638 -23.39 37.27 -19.44
N PHE A 639 -24.32 36.35 -19.19
CA PHE A 639 -24.51 35.12 -19.94
C PHE A 639 -26.00 34.84 -20.14
N GLU A 640 -26.35 34.31 -21.31
CA GLU A 640 -27.67 33.73 -21.55
C GLU A 640 -27.62 32.26 -21.15
N ILE A 641 -28.32 31.90 -20.06
CA ILE A 641 -28.32 30.53 -19.53
C ILE A 641 -29.73 29.94 -19.61
N VAL A 642 -29.88 28.90 -20.42
CA VAL A 642 -31.17 28.26 -20.69
C VAL A 642 -31.14 26.77 -20.34
N LYS A 643 -32.30 26.26 -19.95
CA LYS A 643 -32.54 24.84 -19.70
C LYS A 643 -33.06 24.19 -20.98
N LEU A 644 -32.46 23.08 -21.38
CA LEU A 644 -32.86 22.27 -22.53
C LEU A 644 -33.21 20.87 -22.06
N LYS A 645 -34.30 20.31 -22.62
CA LYS A 645 -34.61 18.88 -22.50
C LYS A 645 -33.83 18.03 -23.49
N LYS A 646 -33.43 18.60 -24.63
CA LYS A 646 -32.68 17.94 -25.68
C LYS A 646 -31.80 18.96 -26.40
N MET A 647 -30.58 18.55 -26.74
CA MET A 647 -29.66 19.29 -27.60
C MET A 647 -29.78 18.82 -29.06
N SER A 648 -29.60 19.74 -30.00
CA SER A 648 -29.29 19.38 -31.39
C SER A 648 -27.88 18.76 -31.49
N ASP A 649 -27.59 18.03 -32.57
CA ASP A 649 -26.28 17.39 -32.75
C ASP A 649 -25.12 18.40 -32.67
N LYS A 650 -25.28 19.58 -33.29
CA LYS A 650 -24.30 20.66 -33.21
C LYS A 650 -24.06 21.14 -31.77
N GLN A 651 -25.12 21.29 -30.98
CA GLN A 651 -25.01 21.71 -29.58
C GLN A 651 -24.35 20.64 -28.72
N LEU A 652 -24.67 19.36 -28.97
CA LEU A 652 -24.09 18.23 -28.26
C LEU A 652 -22.58 18.12 -28.54
N ASP A 653 -22.17 18.33 -29.79
CA ASP A 653 -20.75 18.36 -30.18
C ASP A 653 -19.98 19.46 -29.44
N GLN A 654 -20.53 20.68 -29.43
CA GLN A 654 -19.95 21.79 -28.65
C GLN A 654 -19.90 21.44 -27.15
N ALA A 655 -20.97 20.88 -26.59
CA ALA A 655 -21.02 20.51 -25.18
C ALA A 655 -20.00 19.42 -24.83
N TYR A 656 -19.75 18.46 -25.73
CA TYR A 656 -18.73 17.43 -25.56
C TYR A 656 -17.31 18.02 -25.55
N GLU A 657 -16.99 18.92 -26.48
CA GLU A 657 -15.70 19.62 -26.51
C GLU A 657 -15.46 20.43 -25.22
N LEU A 658 -16.49 21.10 -24.72
CA LEU A 658 -16.44 21.84 -23.46
C LEU A 658 -16.19 20.92 -22.26
N TYR A 659 -16.79 19.72 -22.23
CA TYR A 659 -16.50 18.70 -21.23
C TYR A 659 -15.05 18.21 -21.34
N ALA A 660 -14.56 17.92 -22.55
CA ALA A 660 -13.18 17.50 -22.77
C ALA A 660 -12.17 18.55 -22.29
N ASN A 661 -12.47 19.85 -22.46
CA ASN A 661 -11.67 20.95 -21.92
C ASN A 661 -11.62 20.95 -20.38
N VAL A 662 -12.73 20.65 -19.70
CA VAL A 662 -12.72 20.50 -18.23
C VAL A 662 -11.89 19.28 -17.85
N LYS A 663 -12.06 18.16 -18.55
CA LYS A 663 -11.40 16.90 -18.21
C LYS A 663 -9.89 16.97 -18.38
N LYS A 664 -9.41 17.55 -19.49
CA LYS A 664 -7.98 17.75 -19.78
C LYS A 664 -7.24 18.56 -18.70
N ASN A 665 -7.95 19.48 -18.04
CA ASN A 665 -7.38 20.38 -17.04
C ASN A 665 -7.67 19.96 -15.59
N ASN A 666 -8.25 18.77 -15.35
CA ASN A 666 -8.64 18.32 -14.02
C ASN A 666 -7.95 16.99 -13.66
N LEU A 667 -6.77 17.11 -13.02
CA LEU A 667 -6.01 15.98 -12.49
C LEU A 667 -6.40 15.61 -11.05
N ALA A 668 -7.26 16.40 -10.39
CA ALA A 668 -7.68 16.11 -9.01
C ALA A 668 -8.43 14.78 -8.88
N ILE A 669 -9.10 14.36 -9.96
CA ILE A 669 -9.77 13.08 -10.09
C ILE A 669 -9.44 12.57 -11.49
N ASN A 670 -8.32 11.87 -11.58
CA ASN A 670 -7.77 11.44 -12.86
C ASN A 670 -8.46 10.16 -13.36
N ASN A 671 -9.72 10.25 -13.80
CA ASN A 671 -10.39 9.18 -14.57
C ASN A 671 -10.15 9.30 -16.09
N PHE A 672 -10.63 8.35 -16.88
CA PHE A 672 -10.58 8.44 -18.36
C PHE A 672 -11.56 9.50 -18.88
N LEU A 673 -11.29 10.02 -20.09
CA LEU A 673 -12.28 10.79 -20.85
C LEU A 673 -13.46 9.88 -21.19
N TYR A 674 -14.70 10.36 -20.99
CA TYR A 674 -15.88 9.59 -21.37
C TYR A 674 -16.13 9.65 -22.89
N ASP A 675 -16.55 8.52 -23.47
CA ASP A 675 -16.92 8.39 -24.88
C ASP A 675 -18.10 9.31 -25.22
N LYS A 676 -18.08 9.89 -26.43
CA LYS A 676 -19.16 10.75 -26.93
C LYS A 676 -20.53 10.05 -26.93
N LYS A 677 -20.57 8.73 -27.15
CA LYS A 677 -21.79 7.90 -27.08
C LYS A 677 -22.49 7.98 -25.73
N VAL A 678 -21.76 8.25 -24.65
CA VAL A 678 -22.36 8.48 -23.32
C VAL A 678 -23.23 9.74 -23.37
N PHE A 679 -22.75 10.81 -23.97
CA PHE A 679 -23.47 12.08 -24.12
C PHE A 679 -24.65 11.96 -25.09
N GLU A 680 -24.50 11.20 -26.17
CA GLU A 680 -25.60 10.85 -27.08
C GLU A 680 -26.67 10.01 -26.37
N SER A 681 -26.28 9.15 -25.44
CA SER A 681 -27.20 8.38 -24.59
C SER A 681 -27.95 9.30 -23.62
N MET A 682 -27.25 10.24 -22.96
CA MET A 682 -27.90 11.26 -22.11
C MET A 682 -28.95 12.04 -22.90
N ASN A 683 -28.61 12.51 -24.11
CA ASN A 683 -29.50 13.31 -24.96
C ASN A 683 -30.74 12.55 -25.49
N ARG A 684 -30.79 11.24 -25.29
CA ARG A 684 -31.92 10.38 -25.67
C ARG A 684 -32.79 9.96 -24.48
N HIS A 685 -32.41 10.29 -23.25
CA HIS A 685 -33.06 9.79 -22.05
C HIS A 685 -33.82 10.91 -21.30
N ASP A 686 -35.07 10.66 -20.92
CA ASP A 686 -36.01 11.70 -20.48
C ASP A 686 -35.65 12.35 -19.13
N ASN A 687 -34.97 11.60 -18.26
CA ASN A 687 -34.49 12.07 -16.96
C ASN A 687 -33.21 12.89 -17.05
N TRP A 688 -32.60 13.05 -18.22
CA TRP A 688 -31.48 13.96 -18.42
C TRP A 688 -31.96 15.33 -18.88
N GLU A 689 -31.43 16.37 -18.25
CA GLU A 689 -31.62 17.76 -18.63
C GLU A 689 -30.28 18.45 -18.81
N PHE A 690 -30.27 19.51 -19.60
CA PHE A 690 -29.06 20.25 -19.90
C PHE A 690 -29.23 21.72 -19.58
N ILE A 691 -28.25 22.32 -18.94
CA ILE A 691 -28.18 23.76 -18.75
C ILE A 691 -27.05 24.25 -19.65
N VAL A 692 -27.36 25.11 -20.62
CA VAL A 692 -26.37 25.65 -21.55
C VAL A 692 -26.25 27.14 -21.37
N ALA A 693 -25.02 27.64 -21.50
CA ALA A 693 -24.70 29.06 -21.40
C ALA A 693 -24.01 29.54 -22.67
N SER A 694 -24.47 30.66 -23.20
CA SER A 694 -23.87 31.41 -24.30
C SER A 694 -23.58 32.86 -23.88
N LEU A 695 -22.79 33.57 -24.69
CA LEU A 695 -22.71 35.03 -24.57
C LEU A 695 -23.99 35.65 -25.14
N PRO A 696 -24.41 36.83 -24.64
CA PRO A 696 -25.56 37.53 -25.18
C PRO A 696 -25.46 37.73 -26.69
N ASN A 697 -26.53 37.41 -27.43
CA ASN A 697 -26.59 37.44 -28.90
C ASN A 697 -25.63 36.46 -29.61
N SER A 698 -25.25 35.34 -28.99
CA SER A 698 -24.43 34.29 -29.62
C SER A 698 -25.09 32.92 -29.48
N ASP A 699 -25.11 32.16 -30.58
CA ASP A 699 -25.56 30.76 -30.60
C ASP A 699 -24.48 29.77 -30.16
N THR A 700 -23.26 30.26 -29.84
CA THR A 700 -22.14 29.40 -29.44
C THR A 700 -22.22 29.09 -27.96
N ILE A 701 -22.35 27.81 -27.62
CA ILE A 701 -22.30 27.35 -26.23
C ILE A 701 -20.86 27.53 -25.71
N ILE A 702 -20.71 28.20 -24.57
CA ILE A 702 -19.44 28.41 -23.87
C ILE A 702 -19.38 27.69 -22.53
N GLY A 703 -20.52 27.18 -22.05
CA GLY A 703 -20.59 26.33 -20.87
C GLY A 703 -21.84 25.47 -20.88
N CYS A 704 -21.76 24.29 -20.28
CA CYS A 704 -22.88 23.36 -20.19
C CYS A 704 -22.82 22.53 -18.90
N VAL A 705 -23.98 22.14 -18.38
CA VAL A 705 -24.12 21.22 -17.25
C VAL A 705 -25.08 20.11 -17.66
N PHE A 706 -24.67 18.87 -17.42
CA PHE A 706 -25.46 17.66 -17.65
C PHE A 706 -26.08 17.23 -16.33
N CYS A 707 -27.39 17.40 -16.21
CA CYS A 707 -28.14 17.16 -14.98
C CYS A 707 -28.97 15.89 -15.12
N TYR A 708 -28.83 14.96 -14.17
CA TYR A 708 -29.76 13.86 -14.01
C TYR A 708 -30.87 14.25 -13.02
N VAL A 709 -32.11 13.88 -13.33
CA VAL A 709 -33.28 14.11 -12.48
C VAL A 709 -33.69 12.79 -11.85
N ASN A 710 -33.61 12.70 -10.52
CA ASN A 710 -34.19 11.58 -9.78
C ASN A 710 -35.57 12.00 -9.30
N HIS A 711 -36.60 11.43 -9.94
CA HIS A 711 -37.99 11.76 -9.66
C HIS A 711 -38.49 11.13 -8.36
N TYR A 712 -37.88 10.04 -7.92
CA TYR A 712 -38.25 9.32 -6.70
C TYR A 712 -37.94 10.13 -5.44
N ASN A 713 -36.69 10.57 -5.26
CA ASN A 713 -36.28 11.37 -4.11
C ASN A 713 -36.36 12.90 -4.34
N LYS A 714 -36.89 13.32 -5.49
CA LYS A 714 -37.00 14.72 -5.92
C LYS A 714 -35.66 15.45 -5.82
N SER A 715 -34.61 14.89 -6.43
CA SER A 715 -33.31 15.54 -6.54
C SER A 715 -32.93 15.93 -7.97
N TYR A 716 -32.17 17.02 -8.08
CA TYR A 716 -31.68 17.58 -9.33
C TYR A 716 -30.15 17.60 -9.34
N ASN A 717 -29.54 16.75 -10.16
CA ASN A 717 -28.17 16.29 -9.92
C ASN A 717 -27.24 16.68 -11.06
N PRO A 718 -26.48 17.77 -10.95
CA PRO A 718 -25.46 18.11 -11.94
C PRO A 718 -24.30 17.11 -11.88
N ILE A 719 -24.22 16.23 -12.88
CA ILE A 719 -23.24 15.12 -12.91
C ILE A 719 -21.96 15.53 -13.65
N LEU A 720 -22.08 16.08 -14.85
CA LEU A 720 -20.95 16.54 -15.67
C LEU A 720 -21.07 18.02 -16.00
N ILE A 721 -19.93 18.65 -16.23
CA ILE A 721 -19.86 20.06 -16.65
C ILE A 721 -18.85 20.23 -17.78
N GLY A 722 -19.21 21.05 -18.76
CA GLY A 722 -18.32 21.56 -19.77
C GLY A 722 -18.14 23.07 -19.64
N LEU A 723 -16.91 23.54 -19.84
CA LEU A 723 -16.57 24.95 -19.78
C LEU A 723 -15.55 25.28 -20.87
N ILE A 724 -15.72 26.44 -21.49
CA ILE A 724 -14.73 27.02 -22.40
C ILE A 724 -13.37 27.05 -21.71
N ASP A 725 -12.31 26.70 -22.43
CA ASP A 725 -10.93 26.59 -21.92
C ASP A 725 -10.39 27.92 -21.37
N LYS A 726 -9.07 28.14 -21.30
CA LYS A 726 -8.43 29.30 -20.68
C LYS A 726 -9.06 30.64 -21.09
N SER A 727 -9.98 31.14 -20.27
CA SER A 727 -10.74 32.37 -20.47
C SER A 727 -10.81 33.17 -19.16
N PRO A 728 -10.68 34.52 -19.21
CA PRO A 728 -10.78 35.39 -18.03
C PRO A 728 -12.12 35.27 -17.29
N PHE A 729 -13.19 34.86 -17.98
CA PHE A 729 -14.53 34.75 -17.40
C PHE A 729 -14.92 33.31 -17.02
N ARG A 730 -14.05 32.31 -17.17
CA ARG A 730 -14.35 30.89 -16.89
C ARG A 730 -14.89 30.66 -15.48
N LEU A 731 -14.30 31.30 -14.46
CA LEU A 731 -14.76 31.18 -13.07
C LEU A 731 -16.13 31.86 -12.85
N LYS A 732 -16.37 33.00 -13.52
CA LYS A 732 -17.66 33.69 -13.46
C LYS A 732 -18.75 32.83 -14.11
N LEU A 733 -18.47 32.27 -15.28
CA LEU A 733 -19.37 31.35 -15.98
C LEU A 733 -19.72 30.13 -15.12
N TYR A 734 -18.72 29.49 -14.50
CA TYR A 734 -18.95 28.37 -13.59
C TYR A 734 -19.91 28.71 -12.45
N ARG A 735 -19.69 29.88 -11.82
CA ARG A 735 -20.55 30.40 -10.75
C ARG A 735 -21.98 30.65 -11.22
N GLN A 736 -22.17 31.23 -12.40
CA GLN A 736 -23.50 31.48 -12.95
C GLN A 736 -24.22 30.18 -13.33
N LEU A 737 -23.51 29.19 -13.86
CA LEU A 737 -24.07 27.85 -14.10
C LEU A 737 -24.53 27.20 -12.79
N LEU A 738 -23.70 27.20 -11.74
CA LEU A 738 -24.09 26.70 -10.42
C LEU A 738 -25.34 27.41 -9.89
N TYR A 739 -25.35 28.74 -9.96
CA TYR A 739 -26.50 29.53 -9.51
C TYR A 739 -27.77 29.15 -10.26
N LYS A 740 -27.70 29.07 -11.59
CA LYS A 740 -28.84 28.74 -12.43
C LYS A 740 -29.35 27.31 -12.19
N THR A 741 -28.46 26.34 -11.96
CA THR A 741 -28.84 24.99 -11.52
C THR A 741 -29.71 25.03 -10.27
N ILE A 742 -29.36 25.86 -9.28
CA ILE A 742 -30.13 25.99 -8.04
C ILE A 742 -31.48 26.66 -8.28
N CYS A 743 -31.51 27.73 -9.09
CA CYS A 743 -32.76 28.40 -9.45
C CYS A 743 -33.74 27.43 -10.10
N ILE A 744 -33.29 26.68 -11.12
CA ILE A 744 -34.09 25.67 -11.81
C ILE A 744 -34.59 24.63 -10.81
N ALA A 745 -33.70 24.13 -9.94
CA ALA A 745 -34.07 23.12 -8.98
C ALA A 745 -35.18 23.60 -8.02
N ASN A 746 -35.08 24.85 -7.56
CA ASN A 746 -36.06 25.47 -6.66
C ASN A 746 -37.39 25.79 -7.37
N GLU A 747 -37.33 26.32 -8.60
CA GLU A 747 -38.50 26.58 -9.46
C GLU A 747 -39.29 25.29 -9.73
N MET A 748 -38.59 24.16 -9.89
CA MET A 748 -39.18 22.84 -10.11
C MET A 748 -39.50 22.08 -8.82
N HIS A 749 -39.35 22.72 -7.66
CA HIS A 749 -39.66 22.16 -6.33
C HIS A 749 -38.88 20.88 -5.96
N PHE A 750 -37.66 20.73 -6.47
CA PHE A 750 -36.74 19.70 -5.98
C PHE A 750 -36.27 20.01 -4.56
N GLN A 751 -36.01 18.98 -3.78
CA GLN A 751 -35.65 19.09 -2.36
C GLN A 751 -34.15 18.98 -2.12
N THR A 752 -33.42 18.34 -3.02
CA THR A 752 -31.99 18.07 -2.87
C THR A 752 -31.26 18.31 -4.19
N ILE A 753 -30.04 18.84 -4.09
CA ILE A 753 -29.07 18.86 -5.18
C ILE A 753 -27.82 18.12 -4.71
N TYR A 754 -27.48 17.03 -5.38
CA TYR A 754 -26.20 16.36 -5.24
C TYR A 754 -25.23 17.00 -6.23
N PHE A 755 -24.32 17.84 -5.73
CA PHE A 755 -23.46 18.64 -6.59
C PHE A 755 -22.26 17.88 -7.16
N GLY A 756 -22.01 16.64 -6.75
CA GLY A 756 -20.75 15.98 -7.04
C GLY A 756 -19.64 16.41 -6.07
N PHE A 757 -18.48 15.80 -6.25
CA PHE A 757 -17.33 15.93 -5.37
C PHE A 757 -16.26 16.98 -5.78
N SER A 758 -16.40 17.62 -6.94
CA SER A 758 -15.41 18.62 -7.43
C SER A 758 -15.68 20.05 -6.94
N ALA A 759 -14.70 20.95 -7.00
CA ALA A 759 -14.89 22.40 -6.78
C ALA A 759 -15.66 22.77 -5.47
N THR A 760 -15.42 22.01 -4.40
CA THR A 760 -16.13 22.10 -3.11
C THR A 760 -16.15 23.50 -2.50
N PHE A 761 -15.07 24.27 -2.67
CA PHE A 761 -14.98 25.66 -2.19
C PHE A 761 -16.08 26.56 -2.78
N GLU A 762 -16.35 26.45 -4.08
CA GLU A 762 -17.38 27.28 -4.73
C GLU A 762 -18.78 26.79 -4.35
N LYS A 763 -19.01 25.48 -4.32
CA LYS A 763 -20.30 24.90 -3.90
C LYS A 763 -20.69 25.26 -2.47
N LYS A 764 -19.71 25.30 -1.55
CA LYS A 764 -19.93 25.72 -0.15
C LYS A 764 -20.47 27.15 -0.04
N LYS A 765 -20.03 28.05 -0.92
CA LYS A 765 -20.52 29.45 -0.97
C LYS A 765 -21.96 29.57 -1.46
N PHE A 766 -22.48 28.53 -2.13
CA PHE A 766 -23.90 28.39 -2.49
C PHE A 766 -24.72 27.64 -1.43
N GLY A 767 -24.14 27.38 -0.24
CA GLY A 767 -24.84 26.76 0.88
C GLY A 767 -24.77 25.23 0.91
N ALA A 768 -24.03 24.60 -0.01
CA ALA A 768 -23.83 23.16 0.02
C ALA A 768 -23.04 22.75 1.27
N LYS A 769 -23.47 21.67 1.92
CA LYS A 769 -22.74 21.01 2.99
C LYS A 769 -21.78 19.99 2.38
N LEU A 770 -20.58 19.91 2.94
CA LEU A 770 -19.56 18.94 2.52
C LEU A 770 -19.58 17.75 3.46
N PHE A 771 -19.57 16.55 2.88
CA PHE A 771 -19.53 15.28 3.59
C PHE A 771 -18.27 14.55 3.19
N SER A 772 -17.39 14.28 4.16
CA SER A 772 -16.18 13.51 3.89
C SER A 772 -16.51 12.05 3.70
N LYS A 773 -16.02 11.51 2.59
CA LYS A 773 -16.26 10.13 2.19
C LYS A 773 -14.97 9.33 2.22
N TYR A 774 -15.12 8.02 2.40
CA TYR A 774 -14.02 7.08 2.45
C TYR A 774 -14.30 5.89 1.54
N ALA A 775 -13.24 5.36 0.96
CA ALA A 775 -13.22 4.07 0.30
C ALA A 775 -12.38 3.10 1.13
N TYR A 776 -12.78 1.83 1.15
CA TYR A 776 -12.00 0.72 1.67
C TYR A 776 -11.61 -0.15 0.49
N ILE A 777 -10.33 -0.24 0.23
CA ILE A 777 -9.79 -0.89 -0.96
C ILE A 777 -9.24 -2.24 -0.53
N PHE A 778 -9.77 -3.29 -1.13
CA PHE A 778 -9.19 -4.62 -1.06
C PHE A 778 -8.24 -4.80 -2.26
N VAL A 779 -7.03 -5.30 -2.01
CA VAL A 779 -5.97 -5.40 -3.02
C VAL A 779 -5.37 -6.81 -2.94
N LYS A 780 -5.32 -7.53 -4.07
CA LYS A 780 -4.68 -8.84 -4.12
C LYS A 780 -3.15 -8.72 -4.11
N GLU A 781 -2.60 -7.71 -4.79
CA GLU A 781 -1.16 -7.43 -4.85
C GLU A 781 -0.81 -5.94 -4.69
N ASN A 782 0.17 -5.63 -3.84
CA ASN A 782 0.53 -4.26 -3.49
C ASN A 782 1.57 -3.59 -4.42
N PHE A 783 2.15 -4.33 -5.37
CA PHE A 783 3.24 -3.81 -6.22
C PHE A 783 2.89 -2.48 -6.91
N GLU A 784 1.68 -2.35 -7.46
CA GLU A 784 1.23 -1.13 -8.15
C GLU A 784 1.08 0.06 -7.18
N ILE A 785 0.68 -0.20 -5.93
CA ILE A 785 0.54 0.83 -4.89
C ILE A 785 1.91 1.33 -4.47
N ASP A 786 2.86 0.42 -4.26
CA ASP A 786 4.23 0.78 -3.90
C ASP A 786 4.93 1.47 -5.08
N GLN A 787 4.63 1.06 -6.32
CA GLN A 787 5.10 1.74 -7.52
C GLN A 787 4.52 3.15 -7.64
N LEU A 788 3.23 3.38 -7.29
CA LEU A 788 2.64 4.72 -7.24
C LEU A 788 3.35 5.63 -6.23
N SER A 789 3.71 5.10 -5.05
CA SER A 789 4.44 5.85 -4.03
C SER A 789 5.78 6.41 -4.53
N ASN A 790 6.36 5.80 -5.58
CA ASN A 790 7.58 6.30 -6.18
C ASN A 790 7.45 7.69 -6.81
N PHE A 791 6.22 8.10 -7.17
CA PHE A 791 5.91 9.39 -7.80
C PHE A 791 5.56 10.49 -6.79
N GLU A 792 5.30 10.15 -5.53
CA GLU A 792 4.86 11.09 -4.48
C GLU A 792 5.94 12.11 -4.08
N ASN A 793 7.21 11.82 -4.38
CA ASN A 793 8.35 12.69 -4.10
C ASN A 793 8.81 13.42 -5.37
#